data_AF-A0A7J6P7G5-F1
#
_entry.id   AF-A0A7J6P7G5-F1
#
_cell.length_a   1.000
_cell.length_b   1.000
_cell.length_c   1.000
_cell.angle_alpha   90.00
_cell.angle_beta   90.00
_cell.angle_gamma   90.00
#
_symmetry.space_group_name_H-M   'P 1'
#
loop_
_entity.id
_entity.type
_entity.pdbx_description
1 polymer ?
#
loop_
_entity_poly.entity_id
_entity_poly.type
_entity_poly.pdbx_seq_one_letter_code
_entity_poly.pdbx_strand_id
1 'polypeptide(L)'
;MRLLGSAPLLGLAFAGPVADKALERVDVVCEAVKDPKLDLDVADKKKAVEKFVGDNIIEMFIRDERCHSDNDDILTECIEDKRGDIQSAANRVGGGFSLAFLLVIGWITLLPCFICRCWRKACCWFCLGESKKGLRTPKQTTRFAFILVGMLLALALLIAGSIAIGSQDTMSSGADGTFCEIYKLANNSLNGYPGGESNMENDDAFIGLVPMIDSVKDLVDELDPNGNGELLPGVDNLLLETRTLDRAVADLTGSLENMLATLGKPENRRVGEYTCVFCDACCGGPNPLVAQVLDELKGSAAGALNEARDMVRQELRGQNIVDLHREASKAIDPLDEFRDVFEDKIGDALINNEEDIRDVLDAISSATLGWAAGVFLPIVLLILVVLCGCFRKPPEDHTDKVTNPCGVCCSCCCTCLYVFIACYVSGIVMILAYFEGSVCMIIHDVPKIVDMYDDFQSLANRDGPVRRLLPALPAPPAGRYLSSDNDDVKKFIGTCLDPAGDGDILSTIEVDDGKTLRETFNVEERIKTEFDKITTSVGADINDPSLNIANLPAFRDLLNAIDAVGDLYVLDPDRAAALQSDAELPTSPPSLSAGAAILEAGFAGVPEDPIASLDGKTLIGVDEYIAALSGNGVGLGTATGCTTFKLSGANQNLVPWGNLLNLRQPVMTKNDYDCTGYTIFETADRKFVTSPGSSRTCDFNQWQQFIRDFKTDLQAKASAVDVERVASFDKIDTGLRDLVDRLVIIPIQELLDGISCRFMAVRWEGLINQFCWTYAAGITGFGAALLAACAIITVILVYEFVIWRYLKDNRCIRRDLAKEARTHPSQSPQVMASHNPQVGVPLTVQINVQK
;
A
#
# COMPACT_ATOMS: atom_id res chain seq x y z
N MET A 1 22.82 36.05 -54.11
CA MET A 1 23.98 36.09 -53.19
C MET A 1 24.05 37.36 -52.36
N ARG A 2 24.00 38.59 -52.90
CA ARG A 2 23.95 39.82 -52.05
C ARG A 2 22.66 40.04 -51.22
N LEU A 3 21.55 39.37 -51.57
CA LEU A 3 20.27 39.39 -50.81
C LEU A 3 20.18 38.31 -49.71
N LEU A 4 21.15 37.38 -49.61
CA LEU A 4 21.21 36.36 -48.55
C LEU A 4 21.94 36.86 -47.30
N GLY A 5 22.50 38.08 -47.32
CA GLY A 5 23.22 38.69 -46.19
C GLY A 5 22.32 39.37 -45.15
N SER A 6 21.01 39.37 -45.32
CA SER A 6 20.03 39.98 -44.40
C SER A 6 19.14 38.94 -43.68
N ALA A 7 19.55 37.67 -43.66
CA ALA A 7 18.85 36.57 -43.00
C ALA A 7 18.74 36.60 -41.45
N PRO A 8 19.46 37.42 -40.65
CA PRO A 8 19.30 37.36 -39.18
C PRO A 8 17.90 37.80 -38.70
N LEU A 9 17.16 38.60 -39.48
CA LEU A 9 15.87 39.17 -39.06
C LEU A 9 14.68 38.21 -39.15
N LEU A 10 14.75 37.17 -39.99
CA LEU A 10 13.69 36.15 -40.10
C LEU A 10 13.85 35.04 -39.06
N GLY A 11 15.07 34.74 -38.61
CA GLY A 11 15.31 33.80 -37.50
C GLY A 11 14.78 34.31 -36.16
N LEU A 12 14.90 35.63 -35.90
CA LEU A 12 14.45 36.25 -34.66
C LEU A 12 12.92 36.29 -34.48
N ALA A 13 12.15 36.30 -35.57
CA ALA A 13 10.68 36.33 -35.51
C ALA A 13 10.06 34.95 -35.18
N PHE A 14 10.78 33.86 -35.43
CA PHE A 14 10.32 32.48 -35.13
C PHE A 14 10.99 31.87 -33.89
N ALA A 15 12.12 32.42 -33.42
CA ALA A 15 12.81 31.94 -32.22
C ALA A 15 12.14 32.38 -30.90
N GLY A 16 11.49 33.55 -30.86
CA GLY A 16 10.80 34.06 -29.66
C GLY A 16 9.71 33.12 -29.12
N PRO A 17 8.74 32.69 -29.94
CA PRO A 17 7.67 31.80 -29.49
C PRO A 17 8.14 30.40 -29.05
N VAL A 18 9.29 29.93 -29.55
CA VAL A 18 9.89 28.65 -29.15
C VAL A 18 10.62 28.78 -27.82
N ALA A 19 11.33 29.90 -27.60
CA ALA A 19 11.99 30.20 -26.34
C ALA A 19 10.98 30.44 -25.20
N ASP A 20 9.92 31.21 -25.46
CA ASP A 20 8.85 31.49 -24.48
C ASP A 20 8.11 30.20 -24.07
N LYS A 21 7.90 29.25 -25.00
CA LYS A 21 7.28 27.95 -24.71
C LYS A 21 8.18 26.97 -23.96
N ALA A 22 9.50 27.00 -24.22
CA ALA A 22 10.44 26.23 -23.42
C ALA A 22 10.49 26.74 -21.96
N LEU A 23 10.29 28.04 -21.76
CA LEU A 23 10.15 28.68 -20.44
C LEU A 23 8.87 28.23 -19.72
N GLU A 24 7.70 28.29 -20.39
CA GLU A 24 6.41 27.85 -19.84
C GLU A 24 6.40 26.35 -19.43
N ARG A 25 7.13 25.49 -20.16
CA ARG A 25 7.22 24.04 -19.88
C ARG A 25 8.09 23.68 -18.68
N VAL A 26 9.16 24.45 -18.45
CA VAL A 26 9.99 24.28 -17.25
C VAL A 26 9.20 24.69 -16.01
N ASP A 27 8.33 25.71 -16.10
CA ASP A 27 7.50 26.14 -14.96
C ASP A 27 6.43 25.08 -14.59
N VAL A 28 5.88 24.35 -15.56
CA VAL A 28 4.92 23.24 -15.29
C VAL A 28 5.60 22.05 -14.59
N VAL A 29 6.83 21.71 -14.98
CA VAL A 29 7.62 20.65 -14.31
C VAL A 29 8.07 21.12 -12.93
N CYS A 30 8.42 22.39 -12.76
CA CYS A 30 8.84 22.96 -11.48
C CYS A 30 7.67 23.22 -10.52
N GLU A 31 6.45 23.51 -10.99
CA GLU A 31 5.27 23.63 -10.12
C GLU A 31 4.90 22.30 -9.46
N ALA A 32 5.11 21.17 -10.14
CA ALA A 32 4.96 19.83 -9.55
C ALA A 32 6.00 19.53 -8.46
N VAL A 33 7.15 20.21 -8.47
CA VAL A 33 8.21 20.08 -7.46
C VAL A 33 8.07 21.11 -6.33
N LYS A 34 7.37 22.23 -6.58
CA LYS A 34 7.18 23.33 -5.62
C LYS A 34 6.03 23.13 -4.65
N ASP A 35 5.39 21.97 -4.60
CA ASP A 35 4.28 21.72 -3.68
C ASP A 35 4.72 21.96 -2.21
N PRO A 36 4.23 23.03 -1.55
CA PRO A 36 4.74 23.46 -0.25
C PRO A 36 4.33 22.54 0.91
N LYS A 37 3.66 21.41 0.64
CA LYS A 37 3.22 20.45 1.67
C LYS A 37 4.12 19.24 1.87
N LEU A 38 5.15 19.04 1.04
CA LEU A 38 6.25 18.10 1.34
C LEU A 38 7.22 18.76 2.33
N ASP A 39 6.87 18.74 3.63
CA ASP A 39 7.76 19.16 4.73
C ASP A 39 8.76 18.04 5.08
N LEU A 40 9.52 17.59 4.07
CA LEU A 40 10.66 16.70 4.24
C LEU A 40 11.89 17.56 4.57
N ASP A 41 12.68 17.10 5.55
CA ASP A 41 13.99 17.67 5.89
C ASP A 41 14.81 17.88 4.62
N VAL A 42 15.51 19.02 4.55
CA VAL A 42 16.42 19.39 3.46
C VAL A 42 17.43 18.26 3.21
N ALA A 43 17.83 17.51 4.24
CA ALA A 43 18.69 16.33 4.11
C ALA A 43 18.04 15.18 3.32
N ASP A 44 16.75 14.92 3.52
CA ASP A 44 16.01 13.87 2.82
C ASP A 44 15.59 14.29 1.41
N LYS A 45 15.28 15.59 1.20
CA LYS A 45 15.14 16.16 -0.14
C LYS A 45 16.43 16.02 -0.94
N LYS A 46 17.58 16.27 -0.31
CA LYS A 46 18.90 16.10 -0.91
C LYS A 46 19.19 14.63 -1.26
N LYS A 47 18.88 13.69 -0.36
CA LYS A 47 19.11 12.26 -0.58
C LYS A 47 18.16 11.67 -1.63
N ALA A 48 16.91 12.16 -1.68
CA ALA A 48 15.94 11.82 -2.71
C ALA A 48 16.38 12.35 -4.08
N VAL A 49 16.84 13.60 -4.17
CA VAL A 49 17.35 14.20 -5.41
C VAL A 49 18.66 13.54 -5.88
N GLU A 50 19.57 13.21 -4.96
CA GLU A 50 20.81 12.45 -5.25
C GLU A 50 20.50 11.03 -5.77
N LYS A 51 19.42 10.40 -5.29
CA LYS A 51 18.97 9.08 -5.78
C LYS A 51 18.17 9.18 -7.08
N PHE A 52 17.45 10.29 -7.34
CA PHE A 52 16.52 10.42 -8.48
C PHE A 52 17.13 10.99 -9.77
N VAL A 53 18.25 11.73 -9.74
CA VAL A 53 18.67 12.51 -10.93
C VAL A 53 19.96 11.98 -11.59
N GLY A 54 20.65 11.00 -10.98
CA GLY A 54 21.88 10.42 -11.52
C GLY A 54 23.07 11.38 -11.53
N ASP A 55 24.29 10.82 -11.46
CA ASP A 55 25.52 11.56 -11.17
C ASP A 55 25.88 12.68 -12.17
N ASN A 56 25.36 12.66 -13.41
CA ASN A 56 25.82 13.55 -14.48
C ASN A 56 25.19 14.95 -14.51
N ILE A 57 23.90 15.09 -14.17
CA ILE A 57 23.25 16.41 -14.02
C ILE A 57 23.64 17.03 -12.67
N ILE A 58 23.78 16.19 -11.65
CA ILE A 58 24.16 16.59 -10.31
C ILE A 58 25.61 17.09 -10.27
N GLU A 59 26.58 16.52 -11.01
CA GLU A 59 27.95 17.09 -11.07
C GLU A 59 27.97 18.54 -11.60
N MET A 60 26.98 18.91 -12.43
CA MET A 60 26.85 20.24 -13.01
C MET A 60 26.23 21.26 -12.04
N PHE A 61 25.37 20.80 -11.10
CA PHE A 61 24.80 21.62 -10.02
C PHE A 61 25.67 21.63 -8.74
N ILE A 62 26.37 20.53 -8.42
CA ILE A 62 27.21 20.39 -7.23
C ILE A 62 28.51 21.21 -7.31
N ARG A 63 29.07 21.42 -8.50
CA ARG A 63 30.30 22.23 -8.64
C ARG A 63 30.09 23.75 -8.54
N ASP A 64 28.84 24.24 -8.55
CA ASP A 64 28.55 25.66 -8.37
C ASP A 64 28.12 25.91 -6.93
N GLU A 65 29.06 26.31 -6.07
CA GLU A 65 28.82 26.60 -4.64
C GLU A 65 27.69 27.64 -4.42
N ARG A 66 27.33 28.41 -5.45
CA ARG A 66 26.22 29.37 -5.41
C ARG A 66 24.83 28.74 -5.34
N CYS A 67 24.65 27.52 -5.85
CA CYS A 67 23.38 26.79 -5.81
C CYS A 67 23.10 26.11 -4.45
N HIS A 68 24.04 26.15 -3.50
CA HIS A 68 23.94 25.54 -2.16
C HIS A 68 23.45 26.51 -1.07
N SER A 69 22.83 27.63 -1.46
CA SER A 69 22.37 28.64 -0.52
C SER A 69 20.99 28.30 0.03
N ASP A 70 20.79 28.37 1.35
CA ASP A 70 19.49 28.26 2.04
C ASP A 70 18.53 29.44 1.77
N ASN A 71 18.78 30.21 0.71
CA ASN A 71 18.04 31.42 0.38
C ASN A 71 17.35 31.20 -0.96
N ASP A 72 16.02 31.08 -0.94
CA ASP A 72 15.18 30.77 -2.10
C ASP A 72 15.43 31.71 -3.29
N ASP A 73 15.76 32.98 -3.02
CA ASP A 73 16.08 33.97 -4.07
C ASP A 73 17.37 33.60 -4.83
N ILE A 74 18.38 33.09 -4.13
CA ILE A 74 19.68 32.71 -4.71
C ILE A 74 19.58 31.38 -5.46
N LEU A 75 18.79 30.44 -4.93
CA LEU A 75 18.49 29.19 -5.62
C LEU A 75 17.73 29.47 -6.93
N THR A 76 16.76 30.39 -6.88
CA THR A 76 15.99 30.82 -8.06
C THR A 76 16.89 31.49 -9.10
N GLU A 77 17.80 32.39 -8.69
CA GLU A 77 18.77 33.02 -9.60
C GLU A 77 19.75 32.01 -10.22
N CYS A 78 20.17 30.99 -9.46
CA CYS A 78 21.06 29.92 -9.95
C CYS A 78 20.33 29.01 -10.97
N ILE A 79 19.06 28.69 -10.72
CA ILE A 79 18.20 27.94 -11.66
C ILE A 79 18.01 28.75 -12.96
N GLU A 80 17.75 30.06 -12.87
CA GLU A 80 17.61 30.93 -14.04
C GLU A 80 18.90 31.05 -14.87
N ASP A 81 20.08 31.10 -14.22
CA ASP A 81 21.38 31.17 -14.92
C ASP A 81 21.66 29.85 -15.69
N LYS A 82 21.42 28.69 -15.07
CA LYS A 82 21.58 27.38 -15.76
C LYS A 82 20.52 27.14 -16.83
N ARG A 83 19.30 27.70 -16.67
CA ARG A 83 18.24 27.72 -17.71
C ARG A 83 18.76 28.39 -18.99
N GLY A 84 19.53 29.47 -18.86
CA GLY A 84 20.17 30.17 -19.98
C GLY A 84 21.23 29.33 -20.71
N ASP A 85 22.02 28.57 -19.97
CA ASP A 85 23.06 27.69 -20.53
C ASP A 85 22.46 26.50 -21.31
N ILE A 86 21.40 25.89 -20.79
CA ILE A 86 20.66 24.81 -21.47
C ILE A 86 19.97 25.33 -22.73
N GLN A 87 19.33 26.50 -22.66
CA GLN A 87 18.77 27.17 -23.85
C GLN A 87 19.84 27.46 -24.91
N SER A 88 21.03 27.89 -24.49
CA SER A 88 22.18 28.12 -25.38
C SER A 88 22.65 26.82 -26.05
N ALA A 89 22.71 25.70 -25.32
CA ALA A 89 23.09 24.40 -25.84
C ALA A 89 22.05 23.82 -26.82
N ALA A 90 20.76 23.84 -26.46
CA ALA A 90 19.65 23.42 -27.32
C ALA A 90 19.59 24.25 -28.62
N ASN A 91 19.81 25.57 -28.52
CA ASN A 91 19.91 26.45 -29.69
C ASN A 91 21.13 26.13 -30.58
N ARG A 92 22.24 25.63 -30.03
CA ARG A 92 23.42 25.20 -30.82
C ARG A 92 23.19 23.88 -31.55
N VAL A 93 22.58 22.89 -30.90
CA VAL A 93 22.28 21.58 -31.50
C VAL A 93 21.17 21.70 -32.54
N GLY A 94 20.05 22.35 -32.19
CA GLY A 94 18.95 22.65 -33.10
C GLY A 94 19.37 23.56 -34.26
N GLY A 95 20.24 24.55 -34.00
CA GLY A 95 20.81 25.42 -35.02
C GLY A 95 21.75 24.71 -36.00
N GLY A 96 22.58 23.78 -35.50
CA GLY A 96 23.47 22.97 -36.33
C GLY A 96 22.73 22.01 -37.25
N PHE A 97 21.72 21.31 -36.73
CA PHE A 97 20.88 20.41 -37.52
C PHE A 97 20.04 21.18 -38.53
N SER A 98 19.43 22.31 -38.13
CA SER A 98 18.67 23.18 -39.04
C SER A 98 19.56 23.74 -40.15
N LEU A 99 20.80 24.16 -39.85
CA LEU A 99 21.74 24.64 -40.85
C LEU A 99 22.19 23.52 -41.80
N ALA A 100 22.54 22.35 -41.27
CA ALA A 100 22.93 21.18 -42.07
C ALA A 100 21.77 20.71 -42.96
N PHE A 101 20.55 20.72 -42.44
CA PHE A 101 19.35 20.34 -43.17
C PHE A 101 18.97 21.39 -44.23
N LEU A 102 19.07 22.68 -43.93
CA LEU A 102 18.95 23.76 -44.92
C LEU A 102 20.06 23.71 -45.97
N LEU A 103 21.27 23.29 -45.60
CA LEU A 103 22.36 23.05 -46.54
C LEU A 103 22.10 21.81 -47.39
N VAL A 104 21.51 20.75 -46.85
CA VAL A 104 21.12 19.54 -47.60
C VAL A 104 19.93 19.82 -48.51
N ILE A 105 18.90 20.56 -48.08
CA ILE A 105 17.81 21.03 -48.94
C ILE A 105 18.35 22.02 -49.97
N GLY A 106 19.22 22.95 -49.56
CA GLY A 106 19.95 23.84 -50.47
C GLY A 106 20.74 23.03 -51.49
N TRP A 107 21.37 21.94 -51.07
CA TRP A 107 22.06 21.01 -51.95
C TRP A 107 21.05 20.32 -52.85
N ILE A 108 20.02 19.65 -52.36
CA ILE A 108 18.95 18.94 -53.10
C ILE A 108 18.13 19.87 -54.02
N THR A 109 18.07 21.17 -53.77
CA THR A 109 17.40 22.15 -54.64
C THR A 109 18.35 22.69 -55.71
N LEU A 110 19.62 22.88 -55.37
CA LEU A 110 20.67 23.24 -56.32
C LEU A 110 21.16 22.02 -57.13
N LEU A 111 20.99 20.80 -56.63
CA LEU A 111 21.49 19.56 -57.21
C LEU A 111 20.75 19.23 -58.51
N PRO A 112 19.41 19.37 -58.65
CA PRO A 112 18.75 19.34 -59.94
C PRO A 112 19.27 20.42 -60.88
N CYS A 113 19.62 21.61 -60.37
CA CYS A 113 20.23 22.66 -61.20
C CYS A 113 21.66 22.27 -61.67
N PHE A 114 22.38 21.44 -60.92
CA PHE A 114 23.74 20.96 -61.22
C PHE A 114 23.80 19.61 -61.98
N ILE A 115 22.96 18.65 -61.63
CA ILE A 115 22.90 17.26 -62.12
C ILE A 115 22.01 17.13 -63.36
N CYS A 116 20.98 17.98 -63.52
CA CYS A 116 20.21 17.95 -64.75
C CYS A 116 21.12 18.36 -65.91
N ARG A 117 21.73 17.37 -66.60
CA ARG A 117 22.58 17.55 -67.80
C ARG A 117 21.85 18.32 -68.90
N CYS A 118 20.52 18.42 -68.80
CA CYS A 118 19.71 19.36 -69.57
C CYS A 118 20.20 20.81 -69.44
N TRP A 119 20.73 21.25 -68.30
CA TRP A 119 21.28 22.59 -68.11
C TRP A 119 22.62 22.82 -68.82
N ARG A 120 23.45 21.79 -69.02
CA ARG A 120 24.77 21.96 -69.67
C ARG A 120 24.76 21.77 -71.19
N LYS A 121 23.83 20.97 -71.77
CA LYS A 121 23.81 20.75 -73.23
C LYS A 121 22.45 20.75 -73.94
N ALA A 122 21.31 20.49 -73.27
CA ALA A 122 20.01 20.36 -73.98
C ALA A 122 19.12 21.62 -73.92
N CYS A 123 19.02 22.30 -72.77
CA CYS A 123 18.24 23.52 -72.60
C CYS A 123 19.00 24.79 -73.01
N CYS A 124 20.32 24.83 -72.85
CA CYS A 124 21.14 26.00 -73.24
C CYS A 124 21.41 26.08 -74.75
N TRP A 125 21.54 24.95 -75.46
CA TRP A 125 21.84 24.98 -76.90
C TRP A 125 20.62 25.45 -77.74
N PHE A 126 19.40 25.18 -77.27
CA PHE A 126 18.18 25.69 -77.91
C PHE A 126 17.73 27.08 -77.41
N CYS A 127 18.30 27.60 -76.30
CA CYS A 127 17.90 28.89 -75.74
C CYS A 127 18.87 30.05 -76.02
N LEU A 128 20.13 29.81 -76.37
CA LEU A 128 21.12 30.88 -76.60
C LEU A 128 21.27 31.30 -78.07
N GLY A 129 20.74 30.53 -79.03
CA GLY A 129 20.74 30.89 -80.45
C GLY A 129 19.40 31.49 -80.89
N GLU A 130 19.41 32.74 -81.31
CA GLU A 130 18.29 33.49 -81.92
C GLU A 130 17.27 34.14 -80.98
N SER A 131 17.74 35.21 -80.33
CA SER A 131 16.92 36.27 -79.73
C SER A 131 16.88 37.43 -80.72
N LYS A 132 15.95 37.43 -81.69
CA LYS A 132 15.50 38.65 -82.38
C LYS A 132 14.01 38.57 -82.76
N LYS A 133 13.22 39.55 -82.31
CA LYS A 133 11.82 39.92 -82.61
C LYS A 133 10.81 39.77 -81.46
N GLY A 134 10.24 40.93 -81.12
CA GLY A 134 9.47 41.24 -79.91
C GLY A 134 8.11 40.55 -79.78
N LEU A 135 7.66 40.47 -78.52
CA LEU A 135 6.47 39.72 -78.15
C LEU A 135 5.19 40.58 -78.05
N ARG A 136 4.04 40.10 -78.57
CA ARG A 136 2.72 40.52 -78.06
C ARG A 136 2.54 40.00 -76.62
N THR A 137 2.21 40.90 -75.72
CA THR A 137 1.92 40.63 -74.30
C THR A 137 0.56 39.95 -74.15
N PRO A 138 0.39 38.99 -73.22
CA PRO A 138 -0.92 38.43 -72.91
C PRO A 138 -1.87 39.54 -72.42
N LYS A 139 -3.18 39.36 -72.66
CA LYS A 139 -4.21 40.28 -72.16
C LYS A 139 -4.06 40.46 -70.65
N GLN A 140 -4.20 41.69 -70.19
CA GLN A 140 -4.01 42.08 -68.78
C GLN A 140 -4.89 41.24 -67.84
N THR A 141 -6.09 40.84 -68.29
CA THR A 141 -7.03 39.97 -67.57
C THR A 141 -6.47 38.58 -67.27
N THR A 142 -5.81 37.92 -68.22
CA THR A 142 -5.21 36.59 -68.00
C THR A 142 -4.08 36.65 -66.98
N ARG A 143 -3.32 37.75 -66.94
CA ARG A 143 -2.26 37.96 -65.93
C ARG A 143 -2.85 38.08 -64.52
N PHE A 144 -3.91 38.86 -64.35
CA PHE A 144 -4.59 39.01 -63.07
C PHE A 144 -5.19 37.70 -62.57
N ALA A 145 -5.78 36.90 -63.45
CA ALA A 145 -6.32 35.59 -63.08
C ALA A 145 -5.23 34.64 -62.54
N PHE A 146 -4.07 34.56 -63.21
CA PHE A 146 -2.92 33.79 -62.74
C PHE A 146 -2.42 34.28 -61.37
N ILE A 147 -2.31 35.59 -61.16
CA ILE A 147 -1.88 36.15 -59.87
C ILE A 147 -2.86 35.80 -58.75
N LEU A 148 -4.16 35.95 -59.01
CA LEU A 148 -5.19 35.64 -58.02
C LEU A 148 -5.15 34.17 -57.60
N VAL A 149 -5.06 33.24 -58.57
CA VAL A 149 -4.94 31.80 -58.30
C VAL A 149 -3.65 31.50 -57.52
N GLY A 150 -2.52 32.09 -57.91
CA GLY A 150 -1.26 31.91 -57.19
C GLY A 150 -1.31 32.42 -55.74
N MET A 151 -1.95 33.57 -55.50
CA MET A 151 -2.13 34.09 -54.14
C MET A 151 -3.07 33.22 -53.29
N LEU A 152 -4.15 32.69 -53.88
CA LEU A 152 -5.04 31.75 -53.18
C LEU A 152 -4.33 30.44 -52.80
N LEU A 153 -3.49 29.90 -53.69
CA LEU A 153 -2.70 28.70 -53.39
C LEU A 153 -1.63 28.96 -52.32
N ALA A 154 -0.97 30.13 -52.36
CA ALA A 154 -0.03 30.53 -51.31
C ALA A 154 -0.74 30.69 -49.96
N LEU A 155 -1.93 31.32 -49.93
CA LEU A 155 -2.74 31.45 -48.73
C LEU A 155 -3.16 30.08 -48.19
N ALA A 156 -3.59 29.16 -49.05
CA ALA A 156 -3.95 27.80 -48.65
C ALA A 156 -2.75 27.05 -48.03
N LEU A 157 -1.54 27.23 -48.58
CA LEU A 157 -0.32 26.66 -47.97
C LEU A 157 0.01 27.28 -46.61
N LEU A 158 -0.18 28.59 -46.45
CA LEU A 158 0.02 29.26 -45.16
C LEU A 158 -0.97 28.73 -44.12
N ILE A 159 -2.25 28.58 -44.49
CA ILE A 159 -3.28 28.00 -43.60
C ILE A 159 -2.90 26.57 -43.21
N ALA A 160 -2.51 25.73 -44.19
CA ALA A 160 -2.06 24.37 -43.91
C ALA A 160 -0.83 24.34 -42.98
N GLY A 161 0.13 25.24 -43.19
CA GLY A 161 1.29 25.41 -42.31
C GLY A 161 0.91 25.84 -40.89
N SER A 162 -0.03 26.78 -40.74
CA SER A 162 -0.53 27.21 -39.42
C SER A 162 -1.24 26.08 -38.67
N ILE A 163 -2.04 25.27 -39.37
CA ILE A 163 -2.70 24.09 -38.77
C ILE A 163 -1.63 23.06 -38.35
N ALA A 164 -0.60 22.85 -39.17
CA ALA A 164 0.50 21.95 -38.83
C ALA A 164 1.24 22.41 -37.56
N ILE A 165 1.56 23.71 -37.43
CA ILE A 165 2.19 24.27 -36.23
C ILE A 165 1.29 24.09 -35.00
N GLY A 166 0.00 24.41 -35.11
CA GLY A 166 -0.94 24.21 -34.00
C GLY A 166 -1.07 22.74 -33.59
N SER A 167 -1.01 21.81 -34.55
CA SER A 167 -1.05 20.37 -34.27
C SER A 167 0.25 19.87 -33.61
N GLN A 168 1.40 20.47 -33.93
CA GLN A 168 2.67 20.20 -33.27
C GLN A 168 2.64 20.63 -31.79
N ASP A 169 2.02 21.78 -31.50
CA ASP A 169 1.85 22.23 -30.12
C ASP A 169 0.99 21.26 -29.31
N THR A 170 -0.13 20.79 -29.90
CA THR A 170 -0.98 19.77 -29.29
C THR A 170 -0.23 18.44 -29.10
N MET A 171 0.51 17.97 -30.10
CA MET A 171 1.34 16.78 -29.98
C MET A 171 2.31 16.92 -28.81
N SER A 172 3.09 18.00 -28.76
CA SER A 172 4.08 18.17 -27.71
C SER A 172 3.45 18.33 -26.33
N SER A 173 2.34 19.07 -26.20
CA SER A 173 1.59 19.17 -24.95
C SER A 173 1.04 17.82 -24.48
N GLY A 174 0.60 16.98 -25.42
CA GLY A 174 0.14 15.63 -25.10
C GLY A 174 1.28 14.71 -24.67
N ALA A 175 2.47 14.84 -25.27
CA ALA A 175 3.66 14.13 -24.82
C ALA A 175 4.03 14.53 -23.39
N ASP A 176 4.19 15.84 -23.14
CA ASP A 176 4.52 16.37 -21.81
C ASP A 176 3.47 15.94 -20.77
N GLY A 177 2.19 16.01 -21.12
CA GLY A 177 1.09 15.55 -20.27
C GLY A 177 1.14 14.04 -19.99
N THR A 178 1.52 13.23 -20.97
CA THR A 178 1.67 11.77 -20.82
C THR A 178 2.76 11.48 -19.79
N PHE A 179 3.96 12.06 -19.93
CA PHE A 179 5.02 11.86 -18.95
C PHE A 179 4.63 12.34 -17.56
N CYS A 180 4.00 13.51 -17.47
CA CYS A 180 3.53 14.05 -16.21
C CYS A 180 2.58 13.08 -15.48
N GLU A 181 1.62 12.47 -16.18
CA GLU A 181 0.73 11.48 -15.56
C GLU A 181 1.45 10.16 -15.23
N ILE A 182 2.47 9.74 -15.98
CA ILE A 182 3.30 8.59 -15.59
C ILE A 182 4.08 8.89 -14.31
N TYR A 183 4.72 10.07 -14.21
CA TYR A 183 5.45 10.48 -13.01
C TYR A 183 4.52 10.57 -11.79
N LYS A 184 3.33 11.16 -11.96
CA LYS A 184 2.33 11.20 -10.89
C LYS A 184 1.87 9.81 -10.50
N LEU A 185 1.63 8.91 -11.46
CA LEU A 185 1.28 7.52 -11.18
C LEU A 185 2.39 6.83 -10.37
N ALA A 186 3.65 6.95 -10.80
CA ALA A 186 4.80 6.36 -10.12
C ALA A 186 5.02 6.93 -8.73
N ASN A 187 5.02 8.26 -8.60
CA ASN A 187 5.20 8.94 -7.33
C ASN A 187 4.09 8.61 -6.34
N ASN A 188 2.82 8.67 -6.78
CA ASN A 188 1.70 8.34 -5.90
C ASN A 188 1.71 6.86 -5.50
N SER A 189 2.17 5.96 -6.38
CA SER A 189 2.31 4.54 -6.06
C SER A 189 3.39 4.27 -5.01
N LEU A 190 4.50 5.00 -5.04
CA LEU A 190 5.61 4.80 -4.10
C LEU A 190 5.42 5.58 -2.80
N ASN A 191 5.14 6.87 -2.90
CA ASN A 191 5.17 7.82 -1.78
C ASN A 191 3.78 8.13 -1.22
N GLY A 192 2.73 7.61 -1.85
CA GLY A 192 1.36 7.83 -1.41
C GLY A 192 0.67 8.99 -2.12
N TYR A 193 -0.65 9.00 -1.95
CA TYR A 193 -1.55 10.05 -2.36
C TYR A 193 -2.27 10.57 -1.11
N PRO A 194 -1.94 11.79 -0.63
CA PRO A 194 -2.41 12.30 0.67
C PRO A 194 -3.93 12.53 0.77
N GLY A 195 -4.71 12.23 -0.28
CA GLY A 195 -6.15 12.43 -0.32
C GLY A 195 -6.55 13.91 -0.35
N GLY A 196 -7.73 14.21 -0.90
CA GLY A 196 -8.33 15.55 -0.83
C GLY A 196 -7.85 16.60 -1.85
N GLU A 197 -6.96 16.26 -2.79
CA GLU A 197 -6.63 17.15 -3.91
C GLU A 197 -7.46 16.89 -5.17
N SER A 198 -7.98 15.69 -5.32
CA SER A 198 -8.91 15.39 -6.40
C SER A 198 -10.28 15.95 -6.04
N ASN A 199 -10.96 16.52 -7.03
CA ASN A 199 -12.39 16.86 -6.91
C ASN A 199 -13.28 15.60 -6.82
N MET A 200 -12.71 14.42 -6.57
CA MET A 200 -13.44 13.18 -6.40
C MET A 200 -13.80 13.06 -4.93
N GLU A 201 -15.10 13.22 -4.65
CA GLU A 201 -15.70 13.32 -3.32
C GLU A 201 -15.54 12.04 -2.46
N ASN A 202 -14.78 11.03 -2.90
CA ASN A 202 -14.55 9.75 -2.22
C ASN A 202 -13.17 9.14 -2.51
N ASP A 203 -12.13 9.97 -2.72
CA ASP A 203 -10.78 9.43 -2.87
C ASP A 203 -10.17 9.17 -1.50
N ASP A 204 -10.24 7.90 -1.08
CA ASP A 204 -9.53 7.40 0.09
C ASP A 204 -8.03 7.68 -0.08
N ALA A 205 -7.38 8.09 1.01
CA ALA A 205 -5.95 8.35 0.98
C ALA A 205 -5.19 7.04 0.71
N PHE A 206 -4.16 7.12 -0.13
CA PHE A 206 -3.24 6.01 -0.34
C PHE A 206 -1.94 6.35 0.39
N ILE A 207 -1.49 5.52 1.32
CA ILE A 207 -0.31 5.80 2.13
C ILE A 207 0.99 5.72 1.33
N GLY A 208 1.01 4.97 0.23
CA GLY A 208 2.20 4.71 -0.58
C GLY A 208 2.83 3.35 -0.28
N LEU A 209 3.41 2.72 -1.29
CA LEU A 209 4.08 1.44 -1.12
C LEU A 209 5.27 1.51 -0.15
N VAL A 210 6.05 2.58 -0.18
CA VAL A 210 7.23 2.74 0.69
C VAL A 210 6.81 2.92 2.15
N PRO A 211 5.94 3.89 2.50
CA PRO A 211 5.44 4.00 3.87
C PRO A 211 4.71 2.75 4.37
N MET A 212 4.01 2.04 3.48
CA MET A 212 3.37 0.76 3.82
C MET A 212 4.40 -0.30 4.22
N ILE A 213 5.45 -0.48 3.41
CA ILE A 213 6.53 -1.42 3.71
C ILE A 213 7.23 -1.06 5.02
N ASP A 214 7.53 0.22 5.21
CA ASP A 214 8.18 0.71 6.43
C ASP A 214 7.28 0.47 7.66
N SER A 215 5.97 0.68 7.53
CA SER A 215 5.00 0.40 8.62
C SER A 215 4.91 -1.09 8.97
N VAL A 216 4.96 -1.98 7.97
CA VAL A 216 4.99 -3.44 8.21
C VAL A 216 6.34 -3.85 8.83
N LYS A 217 7.45 -3.23 8.42
CA LYS A 217 8.77 -3.45 9.04
C LYS A 217 8.78 -3.01 10.50
N ASP A 218 8.24 -1.84 10.81
CA ASP A 218 8.10 -1.35 12.19
C ASP A 218 7.26 -2.32 13.02
N LEU A 219 6.16 -2.86 12.47
CA LEU A 219 5.36 -3.89 13.13
C LEU A 219 6.14 -5.20 13.36
N VAL A 220 6.96 -5.62 12.39
CA VAL A 220 7.80 -6.81 12.52
C VAL A 220 8.88 -6.61 13.58
N ASP A 221 9.51 -5.45 13.61
CA ASP A 221 10.50 -5.08 14.62
C ASP A 221 9.88 -5.03 16.03
N GLU A 222 8.62 -4.62 16.12
CA GLU A 222 7.84 -4.61 17.36
C GLU A 222 7.49 -6.02 17.87
N LEU A 223 7.37 -6.98 16.94
CA LEU A 223 7.10 -8.39 17.21
C LEU A 223 8.38 -9.23 17.40
N ASP A 224 9.57 -8.70 17.14
CA ASP A 224 10.82 -9.45 17.25
C ASP A 224 11.07 -9.85 18.72
N PRO A 225 11.14 -11.15 19.06
CA PRO A 225 11.43 -11.62 20.41
C PRO A 225 12.78 -11.17 20.96
N ASN A 226 13.72 -10.78 20.09
CA ASN A 226 15.02 -10.22 20.47
C ASN A 226 15.15 -8.74 20.15
N GLY A 227 14.09 -8.12 19.63
CA GLY A 227 14.06 -6.74 19.22
C GLY A 227 14.03 -5.76 20.40
N ASN A 228 14.15 -4.49 20.07
CA ASN A 228 14.01 -3.39 21.04
C ASN A 228 12.58 -2.80 21.03
N GLY A 229 11.61 -3.48 20.42
CA GLY A 229 10.22 -3.05 20.37
C GLY A 229 9.62 -2.82 21.75
N GLU A 230 8.61 -1.96 21.87
CA GLU A 230 7.95 -1.60 23.13
C GLU A 230 6.98 -2.69 23.62
N LEU A 231 6.45 -3.53 22.73
CA LEU A 231 5.38 -4.49 22.96
C LEU A 231 5.79 -5.55 23.97
N LEU A 232 6.85 -6.32 23.70
CA LEU A 232 7.27 -7.40 24.59
C LEU A 232 7.76 -6.89 25.96
N PRO A 233 8.59 -5.83 26.05
CA PRO A 233 8.92 -5.20 27.33
C PRO A 233 7.69 -4.62 28.05
N GLY A 234 6.75 -4.03 27.32
CA GLY A 234 5.50 -3.47 27.86
C GLY A 234 4.61 -4.56 28.47
N VAL A 235 4.41 -5.67 27.75
CA VAL A 235 3.73 -6.88 28.24
C VAL A 235 4.44 -7.40 29.49
N ASP A 236 5.78 -7.51 29.45
CA ASP A 236 6.56 -7.98 30.59
C ASP A 236 6.46 -7.05 31.81
N ASN A 237 6.38 -5.74 31.58
CA ASN A 237 6.16 -4.77 32.64
C ASN A 237 4.74 -4.89 33.22
N LEU A 238 3.71 -5.06 32.40
CA LEU A 238 2.33 -5.32 32.86
C LEU A 238 2.23 -6.63 33.67
N LEU A 239 2.91 -7.69 33.21
CA LEU A 239 3.02 -8.95 33.94
C LEU A 239 3.84 -8.76 35.24
N LEU A 240 4.84 -7.89 35.27
CA LEU A 240 5.55 -7.56 36.50
C LEU A 240 4.68 -6.78 37.49
N GLU A 241 3.86 -5.87 36.99
CA GLU A 241 2.98 -5.05 37.81
C GLU A 241 1.82 -5.82 38.45
N THR A 242 1.40 -6.91 37.82
CA THR A 242 0.34 -7.81 38.31
C THR A 242 0.91 -8.96 39.16
N ARG A 243 2.21 -8.92 39.45
CA ARG A 243 2.93 -9.97 40.21
C ARG A 243 2.47 -10.07 41.66
N THR A 244 1.93 -8.99 42.22
CA THR A 244 1.37 -8.97 43.58
C THR A 244 0.16 -9.89 43.70
N LEU A 245 -0.67 -10.02 42.66
CA LEU A 245 -1.77 -10.99 42.61
C LEU A 245 -1.25 -12.43 42.63
N ASP A 246 -0.29 -12.77 41.77
CA ASP A 246 0.29 -14.13 41.74
C ASP A 246 0.89 -14.50 43.10
N ARG A 247 1.58 -13.54 43.75
CA ARG A 247 2.08 -13.72 45.12
C ARG A 247 0.94 -13.95 46.11
N ALA A 248 -0.13 -13.15 46.07
CA ALA A 248 -1.24 -13.24 47.00
C ALA A 248 -1.98 -14.58 46.84
N VAL A 249 -2.21 -15.03 45.60
CA VAL A 249 -2.85 -16.32 45.29
C VAL A 249 -1.96 -17.48 45.74
N ALA A 250 -0.65 -17.42 45.48
CA ALA A 250 0.30 -18.42 45.94
C ALA A 250 0.40 -18.46 47.47
N ASP A 251 0.28 -17.31 48.15
CA ASP A 251 0.28 -17.23 49.61
C ASP A 251 -0.98 -17.85 50.22
N LEU A 252 -2.16 -17.53 49.69
CA LEU A 252 -3.40 -18.16 50.12
C LEU A 252 -3.40 -19.68 49.85
N THR A 253 -3.03 -20.09 48.64
CA THR A 253 -2.95 -21.50 48.22
C THR A 253 -1.94 -22.24 49.08
N GLY A 254 -0.78 -21.64 49.34
CA GLY A 254 0.25 -22.20 50.22
C GLY A 254 -0.21 -22.36 51.66
N SER A 255 -0.98 -21.42 52.20
CA SER A 255 -1.55 -21.55 53.55
C SER A 255 -2.55 -22.70 53.62
N LEU A 256 -3.42 -22.84 52.61
CA LEU A 256 -4.36 -23.95 52.49
C LEU A 256 -3.65 -25.30 52.33
N GLU A 257 -2.65 -25.40 51.45
CA GLU A 257 -1.84 -26.61 51.28
C GLU A 257 -1.04 -26.96 52.55
N ASN A 258 -0.51 -25.96 53.25
CA ASN A 258 0.16 -26.17 54.52
C ASN A 258 -0.81 -26.67 55.60
N MET A 259 -2.03 -26.14 55.61
CA MET A 259 -3.11 -26.64 56.47
C MET A 259 -3.44 -28.09 56.13
N LEU A 260 -3.58 -28.43 54.85
CA LEU A 260 -3.80 -29.81 54.37
C LEU A 260 -2.66 -30.76 54.78
N ALA A 261 -1.42 -30.36 54.56
CA ALA A 261 -0.23 -31.16 54.86
C ALA A 261 0.01 -31.31 56.38
N THR A 262 -0.36 -30.30 57.17
CA THR A 262 -0.13 -30.29 58.62
C THR A 262 -1.27 -30.98 59.36
N LEU A 263 -2.52 -30.64 59.08
CA LEU A 263 -3.68 -31.26 59.73
C LEU A 263 -3.95 -32.68 59.19
N GLY A 264 -3.55 -32.99 57.95
CA GLY A 264 -3.70 -34.31 57.35
C GLY A 264 -2.74 -35.37 57.91
N LYS A 265 -1.69 -34.96 58.64
CA LYS A 265 -0.71 -35.89 59.24
C LYS A 265 -1.37 -36.84 60.25
N PRO A 266 -1.08 -38.15 60.20
CA PRO A 266 -1.62 -39.12 61.15
C PRO A 266 -1.40 -38.72 62.62
N GLU A 267 -0.25 -38.10 62.92
CA GLU A 267 0.15 -37.68 64.26
C GLU A 267 -0.72 -36.54 64.82
N ASN A 268 -1.27 -35.71 63.94
CA ASN A 268 -2.17 -34.60 64.30
C ASN A 268 -3.64 -35.05 64.23
N ARG A 269 -3.96 -36.00 63.35
CA ARG A 269 -5.30 -36.61 63.26
C ARG A 269 -5.63 -37.51 64.44
N ARG A 270 -4.65 -38.25 64.97
CA ARG A 270 -4.84 -39.21 66.05
C ARG A 270 -3.84 -38.99 67.18
N VAL A 271 -4.36 -38.76 68.38
CA VAL A 271 -3.58 -38.54 69.61
C VAL A 271 -3.96 -39.61 70.62
N GLY A 272 -3.14 -40.66 70.70
CA GLY A 272 -3.47 -41.82 71.53
C GLY A 272 -4.77 -42.46 71.05
N GLU A 273 -5.81 -42.37 71.87
CA GLU A 273 -7.15 -42.92 71.60
C GLU A 273 -8.14 -41.86 71.11
N TYR A 274 -7.69 -40.64 70.82
CA TYR A 274 -8.51 -39.53 70.37
C TYR A 274 -8.30 -39.24 68.89
N THR A 275 -9.38 -38.92 68.18
CA THR A 275 -9.35 -38.44 66.80
C THR A 275 -9.75 -36.96 66.76
N CYS A 276 -8.97 -36.16 66.03
CA CYS A 276 -9.27 -34.76 65.74
C CYS A 276 -10.38 -34.69 64.67
N VAL A 277 -11.61 -34.36 65.07
CA VAL A 277 -12.77 -34.32 64.15
C VAL A 277 -12.59 -33.25 63.09
N PHE A 278 -12.09 -32.08 63.50
CA PHE A 278 -11.80 -31.00 62.57
C PHE A 278 -10.72 -31.40 61.56
N CYS A 279 -9.61 -32.00 62.01
CA CYS A 279 -8.52 -32.41 61.12
C CYS A 279 -9.00 -33.43 60.08
N ASP A 280 -9.92 -34.33 60.45
CA ASP A 280 -10.48 -35.33 59.55
C ASP A 280 -11.43 -34.70 58.52
N ALA A 281 -12.38 -33.86 58.96
CA ALA A 281 -13.31 -33.15 58.07
C ALA A 281 -12.59 -32.13 57.15
N CYS A 282 -11.58 -31.46 57.69
CA CYS A 282 -10.82 -30.44 56.99
C CYS A 282 -9.85 -31.03 55.96
N CYS A 283 -9.16 -32.13 56.31
CA CYS A 283 -7.98 -32.60 55.58
C CYS A 283 -7.85 -34.13 55.39
N GLY A 284 -8.60 -34.96 56.11
CA GLY A 284 -8.42 -36.42 56.14
C GLY A 284 -9.49 -37.25 55.42
N GLY A 285 -10.68 -36.70 55.20
CA GLY A 285 -11.83 -37.37 54.60
C GLY A 285 -11.83 -37.44 53.07
N PRO A 286 -12.82 -38.11 52.45
CA PRO A 286 -12.93 -38.25 50.99
C PRO A 286 -13.22 -36.92 50.27
N ASN A 287 -13.78 -35.93 50.96
CA ASN A 287 -14.07 -34.59 50.46
C ASN A 287 -13.55 -33.53 51.45
N PRO A 288 -12.23 -33.38 51.61
CA PRO A 288 -11.67 -32.45 52.59
C PRO A 288 -12.10 -31.01 52.26
N LEU A 289 -12.57 -30.26 53.26
CA LEU A 289 -13.02 -28.87 53.07
C LEU A 289 -11.95 -28.00 52.38
N VAL A 290 -10.68 -28.20 52.72
CA VAL A 290 -9.56 -27.47 52.10
C VAL A 290 -9.44 -27.76 50.61
N ALA A 291 -9.67 -29.01 50.17
CA ALA A 291 -9.63 -29.33 48.74
C ALA A 291 -10.80 -28.66 47.99
N GLN A 292 -11.98 -28.60 48.60
CA GLN A 292 -13.12 -27.88 48.04
C GLN A 292 -12.83 -26.39 47.88
N VAL A 293 -12.19 -25.77 48.89
CA VAL A 293 -11.74 -24.38 48.82
C VAL A 293 -10.70 -24.17 47.73
N LEU A 294 -9.73 -25.08 47.60
CA LEU A 294 -8.70 -24.99 46.55
C LEU A 294 -9.31 -25.10 45.15
N ASP A 295 -10.32 -25.95 44.97
CA ASP A 295 -11.03 -26.07 43.69
C ASP A 295 -11.93 -24.85 43.40
N GLU A 296 -12.66 -24.33 44.40
CA GLU A 296 -13.41 -23.07 44.27
C GLU A 296 -12.48 -21.87 44.00
N LEU A 297 -11.28 -21.85 44.59
CA LEU A 297 -10.29 -20.79 44.37
C LEU A 297 -9.77 -20.82 42.93
N LYS A 298 -9.54 -22.00 42.34
CA LYS A 298 -9.18 -22.12 40.92
C LYS A 298 -10.29 -21.62 40.00
N GLY A 299 -11.55 -21.90 40.34
CA GLY A 299 -12.73 -21.40 39.62
C GLY A 299 -13.10 -19.94 39.92
N SER A 300 -12.43 -19.30 40.88
CA SER A 300 -12.69 -17.90 41.24
C SER A 300 -12.11 -16.93 40.22
N ALA A 301 -12.57 -15.68 40.25
CA ALA A 301 -12.01 -14.62 39.40
C ALA A 301 -10.50 -14.40 39.59
N ALA A 302 -9.97 -14.63 40.80
CA ALA A 302 -8.52 -14.55 41.05
C ALA A 302 -7.76 -15.72 40.40
N GLY A 303 -8.35 -16.93 40.40
CA GLY A 303 -7.82 -18.10 39.71
C GLY A 303 -7.81 -17.89 38.19
N ALA A 304 -8.94 -17.43 37.63
CA ALA A 304 -9.08 -17.11 36.21
C ALA A 304 -8.10 -16.01 35.75
N LEU A 305 -7.89 -14.96 36.57
CA LEU A 305 -6.88 -13.93 36.29
C LEU A 305 -5.46 -14.49 36.29
N ASN A 306 -5.13 -15.40 37.21
CA ASN A 306 -3.81 -16.00 37.25
C ASN A 306 -3.58 -16.94 36.04
N GLU A 307 -4.62 -17.67 35.62
CA GLU A 307 -4.60 -18.46 34.40
C GLU A 307 -4.48 -17.58 33.15
N ALA A 308 -5.21 -16.47 33.07
CA ALA A 308 -5.11 -15.50 31.99
C ALA A 308 -3.70 -14.91 31.89
N ARG A 309 -3.08 -14.56 33.02
CA ARG A 309 -1.69 -14.11 33.09
C ARG A 309 -0.72 -15.16 32.55
N ASP A 310 -0.91 -16.44 32.91
CA ASP A 310 -0.11 -17.55 32.41
C ASP A 310 -0.34 -17.80 30.90
N MET A 311 -1.57 -17.68 30.41
CA MET A 311 -1.90 -17.77 28.98
C MET A 311 -1.25 -16.64 28.18
N VAL A 312 -1.39 -15.38 28.60
CA VAL A 312 -0.72 -14.23 27.98
C VAL A 312 0.78 -14.46 27.92
N ARG A 313 1.37 -14.99 28.99
CA ARG A 313 2.80 -15.29 29.04
C ARG A 313 3.20 -16.44 28.10
N GLN A 314 2.33 -17.42 27.89
CA GLN A 314 2.57 -18.56 27.01
C GLN A 314 2.36 -18.20 25.54
N GLU A 315 1.38 -17.36 25.22
CA GLU A 315 1.05 -16.94 23.86
C GLU A 315 2.02 -15.87 23.35
N LEU A 316 2.40 -14.91 24.20
CA LEU A 316 3.32 -13.82 23.84
C LEU A 316 4.80 -14.18 24.06
N ARG A 317 5.12 -15.43 24.42
CA ARG A 317 6.50 -15.92 24.50
C ARG A 317 6.68 -17.27 23.81
N GLY A 318 7.94 -17.61 23.54
CA GLY A 318 8.28 -18.91 22.99
C GLY A 318 7.99 -19.03 21.50
N GLN A 319 7.42 -20.15 21.08
CA GLN A 319 7.30 -20.48 19.66
C GLN A 319 6.18 -19.67 18.96
N ASN A 320 5.11 -19.29 19.67
CA ASN A 320 3.96 -18.60 19.07
C ASN A 320 4.32 -17.20 18.57
N ILE A 321 5.05 -16.40 19.36
CA ILE A 321 5.55 -15.08 18.91
C ILE A 321 6.60 -15.21 17.80
N VAL A 322 7.45 -16.24 17.85
CA VAL A 322 8.45 -16.51 16.79
C VAL A 322 7.75 -16.89 15.48
N ASP A 323 6.67 -17.65 15.55
CA ASP A 323 5.88 -18.04 14.39
C ASP A 323 5.10 -16.84 13.83
N LEU A 324 4.50 -15.99 14.69
CA LEU A 324 3.85 -14.74 14.29
C LEU A 324 4.84 -13.77 13.63
N HIS A 325 6.02 -13.55 14.22
CA HIS A 325 7.09 -12.75 13.63
C HIS A 325 7.55 -13.33 12.28
N ARG A 326 7.67 -14.65 12.17
CA ARG A 326 8.06 -15.31 10.90
C ARG A 326 6.99 -15.12 9.82
N GLU A 327 5.72 -15.24 10.17
CA GLU A 327 4.59 -15.01 9.24
C GLU A 327 4.57 -13.54 8.78
N ALA A 328 4.68 -12.59 9.71
CA ALA A 328 4.72 -11.17 9.39
C ALA A 328 5.96 -10.78 8.55
N SER A 329 7.13 -11.31 8.89
CA SER A 329 8.37 -11.08 8.11
C SER A 329 8.28 -11.66 6.69
N LYS A 330 7.68 -12.84 6.51
CA LYS A 330 7.45 -13.41 5.17
C LYS A 330 6.47 -12.61 4.33
N ALA A 331 5.54 -11.90 4.96
CA ALA A 331 4.60 -11.02 4.25
C ALA A 331 5.29 -9.76 3.68
N ILE A 332 6.46 -9.37 4.22
CA ILE A 332 7.26 -8.24 3.71
C ILE A 332 7.98 -8.60 2.40
N ASP A 333 8.51 -9.82 2.29
CA ASP A 333 9.30 -10.25 1.12
C ASP A 333 8.65 -9.94 -0.24
N PRO A 334 7.36 -10.28 -0.50
CA PRO A 334 6.72 -9.95 -1.78
C PRO A 334 6.50 -8.44 -1.96
N LEU A 335 6.34 -7.68 -0.89
CA LEU A 335 6.19 -6.23 -0.95
C LEU A 335 7.53 -5.55 -1.26
N ASP A 336 8.62 -6.00 -0.65
CA ASP A 336 9.98 -5.54 -0.96
C ASP A 336 10.35 -5.93 -2.41
N GLU A 337 10.05 -7.16 -2.87
CA GLU A 337 10.28 -7.54 -4.27
C GLU A 337 9.44 -6.68 -5.23
N PHE A 338 8.17 -6.41 -4.90
CA PHE A 338 7.33 -5.54 -5.72
C PHE A 338 7.87 -4.10 -5.77
N ARG A 339 8.32 -3.57 -4.63
CA ARG A 339 9.00 -2.26 -4.55
C ARG A 339 10.25 -2.24 -5.41
N ASP A 340 11.12 -3.24 -5.30
CA ASP A 340 12.35 -3.34 -6.08
C ASP A 340 12.04 -3.43 -7.58
N VAL A 341 11.03 -4.22 -7.98
CA VAL A 341 10.56 -4.26 -9.37
C VAL A 341 10.04 -2.90 -9.82
N PHE A 342 9.31 -2.17 -8.97
CA PHE A 342 8.80 -0.85 -9.30
C PHE A 342 9.94 0.20 -9.40
N GLU A 343 10.86 0.26 -8.43
CA GLU A 343 12.03 1.14 -8.44
C GLU A 343 12.95 0.80 -9.63
N ASP A 344 13.34 -0.47 -9.82
CA ASP A 344 14.32 -0.89 -10.83
C ASP A 344 13.76 -1.05 -12.25
N LYS A 345 12.46 -1.33 -12.44
CA LYS A 345 11.89 -1.49 -13.79
C LYS A 345 11.16 -0.26 -14.25
N ILE A 346 10.35 0.34 -13.38
CA ILE A 346 9.54 1.50 -13.74
C ILE A 346 10.37 2.76 -13.47
N GLY A 347 10.93 2.89 -12.27
CA GLY A 347 11.82 4.00 -11.91
C GLY A 347 12.98 4.14 -12.89
N ASP A 348 13.84 3.13 -13.02
CA ASP A 348 14.98 3.22 -13.95
C ASP A 348 14.56 3.41 -15.41
N ALA A 349 13.51 2.72 -15.88
CA ALA A 349 13.11 2.85 -17.28
C ALA A 349 12.51 4.22 -17.62
N LEU A 350 11.87 4.89 -16.65
CA LEU A 350 11.30 6.22 -16.83
C LEU A 350 12.31 7.31 -16.56
N ILE A 351 13.04 7.22 -15.45
CA ILE A 351 13.96 8.24 -14.96
C ILE A 351 15.25 8.21 -15.77
N ASN A 352 15.91 7.05 -15.88
CA ASN A 352 17.21 7.00 -16.56
C ASN A 352 17.07 7.15 -18.08
N ASN A 353 15.91 6.85 -18.66
CA ASN A 353 15.63 7.12 -20.08
C ASN A 353 14.85 8.42 -20.30
N GLU A 354 14.59 9.23 -19.26
CA GLU A 354 13.86 10.49 -19.44
C GLU A 354 14.58 11.40 -20.43
N GLU A 355 15.90 11.54 -20.27
CA GLU A 355 16.74 12.32 -21.18
C GLU A 355 16.65 11.76 -22.60
N ASP A 356 16.80 10.45 -22.78
CA ASP A 356 16.73 9.81 -24.10
C ASP A 356 15.35 10.02 -24.76
N ILE A 357 14.28 9.93 -23.99
CA ILE A 357 12.92 10.08 -24.50
C ILE A 357 12.62 11.56 -24.81
N ARG A 358 13.01 12.49 -23.93
CA ARG A 358 12.91 13.93 -24.18
C ARG A 358 13.76 14.34 -25.37
N ASP A 359 14.97 13.83 -25.51
CA ASP A 359 15.84 14.08 -26.66
C ASP A 359 15.21 13.57 -27.96
N VAL A 360 14.54 12.41 -27.94
CA VAL A 360 13.80 11.91 -29.10
C VAL A 360 12.61 12.83 -29.42
N LEU A 361 11.85 13.29 -28.42
CA LEU A 361 10.71 14.19 -28.62
C LEU A 361 11.14 15.57 -29.11
N ASP A 362 12.21 16.11 -28.55
CA ASP A 362 12.83 17.37 -28.98
C ASP A 362 13.45 17.22 -30.36
N ALA A 363 14.05 16.07 -30.69
CA ALA A 363 14.50 15.77 -32.04
C ALA A 363 13.32 15.71 -33.01
N ILE A 364 12.19 15.11 -32.64
CA ILE A 364 10.97 15.06 -33.47
C ILE A 364 10.37 16.47 -33.64
N SER A 365 10.26 17.25 -32.56
CA SER A 365 9.74 18.62 -32.55
C SER A 365 10.63 19.58 -33.35
N SER A 366 11.95 19.51 -33.15
CA SER A 366 12.91 20.32 -33.90
C SER A 366 12.99 19.90 -35.36
N ALA A 367 12.93 18.59 -35.66
CA ALA A 367 12.84 18.09 -37.02
C ALA A 367 11.57 18.62 -37.68
N THR A 368 10.40 18.54 -37.03
CA THR A 368 9.13 19.01 -37.61
C THR A 368 9.11 20.51 -37.89
N LEU A 369 9.65 21.33 -36.99
CA LEU A 369 9.89 22.77 -37.24
C LEU A 369 10.83 22.98 -38.42
N GLY A 370 11.92 22.21 -38.48
CA GLY A 370 12.87 22.19 -39.59
C GLY A 370 12.24 21.80 -40.92
N TRP A 371 11.30 20.85 -40.93
CA TRP A 371 10.54 20.43 -42.10
C TRP A 371 9.53 21.49 -42.52
N ALA A 372 8.81 22.10 -41.57
CA ALA A 372 7.89 23.19 -41.88
C ALA A 372 8.65 24.36 -42.52
N ALA A 373 9.76 24.80 -41.91
CA ALA A 373 10.61 25.84 -42.48
C ALA A 373 11.23 25.40 -43.82
N GLY A 374 11.72 24.16 -43.92
CA GLY A 374 12.40 23.62 -45.09
C GLY A 374 11.49 23.32 -46.28
N VAL A 375 10.20 23.09 -46.08
CA VAL A 375 9.24 22.81 -47.16
C VAL A 375 8.44 24.06 -47.50
N PHE A 376 7.88 24.77 -46.52
CA PHE A 376 7.00 25.91 -46.81
C PHE A 376 7.76 27.13 -47.31
N LEU A 377 8.91 27.47 -46.71
CA LEU A 377 9.64 28.69 -47.03
C LEU A 377 10.22 28.68 -48.46
N PRO A 378 10.85 27.59 -48.96
CA PRO A 378 11.31 27.54 -50.33
C PRO A 378 10.18 27.57 -51.36
N ILE A 379 9.02 26.98 -51.05
CA ILE A 379 7.85 26.98 -51.94
C ILE A 379 7.26 28.39 -52.04
N VAL A 380 7.12 29.10 -50.92
CA VAL A 380 6.70 30.51 -50.92
C VAL A 380 7.68 31.37 -51.70
N LEU A 381 9.00 31.17 -51.51
CA LEU A 381 10.02 31.88 -52.29
C LEU A 381 9.96 31.53 -53.78
N LEU A 382 9.66 30.28 -54.14
CA LEU A 382 9.47 29.85 -55.53
C LEU A 382 8.28 30.54 -56.18
N ILE A 383 7.14 30.59 -55.48
CA ILE A 383 5.94 31.32 -55.91
C ILE A 383 6.28 32.80 -56.09
N LEU A 384 6.99 33.42 -55.14
CA LEU A 384 7.41 34.81 -55.24
C LEU A 384 8.37 35.05 -56.41
N VAL A 385 9.26 34.12 -56.73
CA VAL A 385 10.16 34.22 -57.90
C VAL A 385 9.36 34.10 -59.21
N VAL A 386 8.37 33.20 -59.27
CA VAL A 386 7.48 33.06 -60.43
C VAL A 386 6.63 34.32 -60.60
N LEU A 387 6.05 34.86 -59.52
CA LEU A 387 5.30 36.11 -59.52
C LEU A 387 6.19 37.29 -59.95
N CYS A 388 7.36 37.47 -59.32
CA CYS A 388 8.33 38.52 -59.70
C CYS A 388 8.79 38.40 -61.16
N GLY A 389 8.96 37.17 -61.65
CA GLY A 389 9.27 36.88 -63.04
C GLY A 389 8.14 37.29 -64.00
N CYS A 390 6.89 37.16 -63.58
CA CYS A 390 5.71 37.62 -64.32
C CYS A 390 5.55 39.15 -64.32
N PHE A 391 6.03 39.84 -63.28
CA PHE A 391 5.95 41.30 -63.13
C PHE A 391 7.10 42.07 -63.76
N ARG A 392 8.15 41.41 -64.25
CA ARG A 392 9.28 42.11 -64.86
C ARG A 392 8.82 42.80 -66.15
N LYS A 393 8.50 44.10 -66.04
CA LYS A 393 8.14 44.97 -67.16
C LYS A 393 9.26 44.82 -68.21
N PRO A 394 8.95 44.48 -69.47
CA PRO A 394 9.98 44.42 -70.49
C PRO A 394 10.65 45.82 -70.53
N PRO A 395 12.00 45.90 -70.44
CA PRO A 395 12.67 47.19 -70.49
C PRO A 395 12.29 47.89 -71.80
N GLU A 396 11.76 49.12 -71.69
CA GLU A 396 11.14 49.86 -72.80
C GLU A 396 12.10 50.13 -73.98
N ASP A 397 13.42 49.95 -73.81
CA ASP A 397 14.43 50.32 -74.82
C ASP A 397 15.37 49.20 -75.35
N HIS A 398 15.12 47.92 -75.03
CA HIS A 398 15.93 46.83 -75.59
C HIS A 398 15.08 45.74 -76.26
N THR A 399 15.07 45.78 -77.59
CA THR A 399 14.15 45.10 -78.50
C THR A 399 14.17 43.57 -78.55
N ASP A 400 15.02 42.83 -77.83
CA ASP A 400 15.15 41.39 -78.12
C ASP A 400 15.24 40.42 -76.92
N LYS A 401 15.29 40.87 -75.66
CA LYS A 401 15.44 39.93 -74.53
C LYS A 401 14.09 39.30 -74.14
N VAL A 402 13.73 38.21 -74.84
CA VAL A 402 12.62 37.32 -74.47
C VAL A 402 12.90 36.69 -73.10
N THR A 403 11.90 36.67 -72.21
CA THR A 403 11.97 35.95 -70.94
C THR A 403 12.21 34.45 -71.18
N ASN A 404 13.30 33.92 -70.61
CA ASN A 404 13.70 32.53 -70.84
C ASN A 404 12.73 31.56 -70.13
N PRO A 405 12.07 30.63 -70.85
CA PRO A 405 11.19 29.60 -70.25
C PRO A 405 11.94 28.60 -69.36
N CYS A 406 13.27 28.68 -69.31
CA CYS A 406 14.13 27.87 -68.46
C CYS A 406 13.82 28.04 -66.96
N GLY A 407 13.43 29.25 -66.53
CA GLY A 407 13.09 29.50 -65.13
C GLY A 407 11.85 28.72 -64.67
N VAL A 408 10.79 28.74 -65.46
CA VAL A 408 9.54 28.01 -65.16
C VAL A 408 9.73 26.49 -65.31
N CYS A 409 10.59 26.06 -66.26
CA CYS A 409 10.96 24.64 -66.37
C CYS A 409 11.68 24.15 -65.11
N CYS A 410 12.63 24.93 -64.59
CA CYS A 410 13.37 24.59 -63.39
C CYS A 410 12.46 24.59 -62.15
N SER A 411 11.58 25.61 -62.05
CA SER A 411 10.52 25.69 -61.04
C SER A 411 9.70 24.41 -61.02
N CYS A 412 9.14 24.01 -62.16
CA CYS A 412 8.32 22.81 -62.28
C CYS A 412 9.08 21.53 -61.87
N CYS A 413 10.35 21.39 -62.24
CA CYS A 413 11.16 20.23 -61.83
C CYS A 413 11.43 20.22 -60.32
N CYS A 414 11.74 21.37 -59.72
CA CYS A 414 11.94 21.50 -58.28
C CYS A 414 10.63 21.23 -57.53
N THR A 415 9.51 21.81 -57.97
CA THR A 415 8.18 21.60 -57.40
C THR A 415 7.79 20.11 -57.45
N CYS A 416 8.11 19.40 -58.54
CA CYS A 416 7.87 17.95 -58.64
C CYS A 416 8.65 17.15 -57.58
N LEU A 417 9.91 17.51 -57.33
CA LEU A 417 10.72 16.89 -56.28
C LEU A 417 10.14 17.19 -54.89
N TYR A 418 9.69 18.43 -54.66
CA TYR A 418 9.04 18.81 -53.41
C TYR A 418 7.74 18.08 -53.16
N VAL A 419 6.88 17.88 -54.18
CA VAL A 419 5.67 17.06 -54.06
C VAL A 419 6.04 15.65 -53.60
N PHE A 420 7.06 15.05 -54.22
CA PHE A 420 7.49 13.71 -53.85
C PHE A 420 7.96 13.63 -52.39
N ILE A 421 8.81 14.56 -51.96
CA ILE A 421 9.29 14.62 -50.57
C ILE A 421 8.13 14.88 -49.60
N ALA A 422 7.25 15.84 -49.87
CA ALA A 422 6.13 16.19 -49.02
C ALA A 422 5.16 15.00 -48.85
N CYS A 423 4.83 14.31 -49.95
CA CYS A 423 3.97 13.13 -49.88
C CYS A 423 4.66 11.93 -49.21
N TYR A 424 5.97 11.76 -49.38
CA TYR A 424 6.73 10.72 -48.67
C TYR A 424 6.71 10.95 -47.15
N VAL A 425 7.03 12.16 -46.70
CA VAL A 425 7.04 12.53 -45.28
C VAL A 425 5.63 12.45 -44.70
N SER A 426 4.63 13.01 -45.38
CA SER A 426 3.23 12.90 -44.96
C SER A 426 2.78 11.44 -44.83
N GLY A 427 3.19 10.57 -45.76
CA GLY A 427 2.92 9.14 -45.70
C GLY A 427 3.52 8.47 -44.45
N ILE A 428 4.77 8.79 -44.11
CA ILE A 428 5.41 8.26 -42.89
C ILE A 428 4.69 8.72 -41.63
N VAL A 429 4.40 10.03 -41.52
CA VAL A 429 3.70 10.58 -40.36
C VAL A 429 2.31 9.97 -40.20
N MET A 430 1.56 9.77 -41.30
CA MET A 430 0.26 9.12 -41.26
C MET A 430 0.33 7.63 -40.86
N ILE A 431 1.41 6.94 -41.23
CA ILE A 431 1.65 5.56 -40.78
C ILE A 431 1.93 5.55 -39.27
N LEU A 432 2.76 6.47 -38.76
CA LEU A 432 3.02 6.61 -37.32
C LEU A 432 1.73 6.93 -36.54
N ALA A 433 0.93 7.87 -37.04
CA ALA A 433 -0.37 8.21 -36.48
C ALA A 433 -1.30 6.99 -36.38
N TYR A 434 -1.29 6.12 -37.41
CA TYR A 434 -2.07 4.89 -37.42
C TYR A 434 -1.58 3.87 -36.37
N PHE A 435 -0.26 3.72 -36.23
CA PHE A 435 0.32 2.86 -35.20
C PHE A 435 -0.03 3.35 -33.79
N GLU A 436 0.12 4.64 -33.52
CA GLU A 436 -0.22 5.24 -32.23
C GLU A 436 -1.72 5.15 -31.92
N GLY A 437 -2.58 5.41 -32.91
CA GLY A 437 -4.01 5.19 -32.76
C GLY A 437 -4.36 3.74 -32.42
N SER A 438 -3.59 2.77 -32.93
CA SER A 438 -3.74 1.36 -32.58
C SER A 438 -3.27 1.07 -31.14
N VAL A 439 -2.15 1.65 -30.73
CA VAL A 439 -1.67 1.57 -29.33
C VAL A 439 -2.69 2.15 -28.37
N CYS A 440 -3.34 3.26 -28.73
CA CYS A 440 -4.40 3.86 -27.93
C CYS A 440 -5.60 2.96 -27.71
N MET A 441 -6.04 2.24 -28.74
CA MET A 441 -7.09 1.23 -28.58
C MET A 441 -6.63 0.11 -27.64
N ILE A 442 -5.37 -0.30 -27.73
CA ILE A 442 -4.80 -1.34 -26.84
C ILE A 442 -4.77 -0.84 -25.39
N ILE A 443 -4.21 0.35 -25.13
CA ILE A 443 -4.08 0.91 -23.78
C ILE A 443 -5.45 1.11 -23.14
N HIS A 444 -6.41 1.67 -23.89
CA HIS A 444 -7.78 1.87 -23.42
C HIS A 444 -8.49 0.54 -23.10
N ASP A 445 -8.21 -0.51 -23.87
CA ASP A 445 -8.81 -1.83 -23.65
C ASP A 445 -7.93 -2.76 -22.78
N VAL A 446 -6.82 -2.31 -22.17
CA VAL A 446 -5.97 -3.16 -21.30
C VAL A 446 -6.79 -3.95 -20.27
N PRO A 447 -7.73 -3.35 -19.50
CA PRO A 447 -8.54 -4.12 -18.55
C PRO A 447 -9.32 -5.26 -19.23
N LYS A 448 -9.90 -4.99 -20.40
CA LYS A 448 -10.64 -6.00 -21.20
C LYS A 448 -9.74 -7.02 -21.88
N ILE A 449 -8.52 -6.63 -22.26
CA ILE A 449 -7.55 -7.52 -22.91
C ILE A 449 -7.08 -8.57 -21.91
N VAL A 450 -6.91 -8.18 -20.64
CA VAL A 450 -6.59 -9.12 -19.56
C VAL A 450 -7.72 -10.13 -19.38
N ASP A 451 -8.99 -9.68 -19.39
CA ASP A 451 -10.14 -10.59 -19.38
C ASP A 451 -10.17 -11.53 -20.59
N MET A 452 -9.87 -11.00 -21.77
CA MET A 452 -9.88 -11.78 -23.01
C MET A 452 -8.68 -12.75 -23.09
N TYR A 453 -7.58 -12.46 -22.40
CA TYR A 453 -6.41 -13.35 -22.35
C TYR A 453 -6.76 -14.68 -21.69
N ASP A 454 -7.62 -14.70 -20.67
CA ASP A 454 -8.10 -15.94 -20.04
C ASP A 454 -8.96 -16.77 -20.99
N ASP A 455 -9.80 -16.13 -21.80
CA ASP A 455 -10.55 -16.81 -22.84
C ASP A 455 -9.60 -17.44 -23.87
N PHE A 456 -8.53 -16.74 -24.25
CA PHE A 456 -7.50 -17.28 -25.12
C PHE A 456 -6.66 -18.39 -24.47
N GLN A 457 -6.32 -18.27 -23.19
CA GLN A 457 -5.59 -19.30 -22.45
C GLN A 457 -6.45 -20.54 -22.26
N SER A 458 -7.75 -20.39 -21.98
CA SER A 458 -8.69 -21.50 -21.89
C SER A 458 -8.83 -22.23 -23.24
N LEU A 459 -8.76 -21.50 -24.36
CA LEU A 459 -8.74 -22.06 -25.72
C LEU A 459 -7.39 -22.71 -26.07
N ALA A 460 -6.28 -22.18 -25.56
CA ALA A 460 -4.91 -22.66 -25.79
C ALA A 460 -4.49 -23.78 -24.83
N ASN A 461 -5.21 -23.95 -23.72
CA ASN A 461 -4.95 -24.97 -22.72
C ASN A 461 -5.03 -26.37 -23.32
N ARG A 462 -4.33 -27.31 -22.69
CA ARG A 462 -3.90 -28.60 -23.27
C ARG A 462 -5.03 -29.45 -23.88
N ASP A 463 -6.28 -29.27 -23.46
CA ASP A 463 -7.46 -29.98 -23.96
C ASP A 463 -8.40 -29.15 -24.85
N GLY A 464 -8.04 -27.88 -25.12
CA GLY A 464 -8.82 -26.93 -25.88
C GLY A 464 -9.03 -27.33 -27.36
N PRO A 465 -10.13 -26.89 -27.98
CA PRO A 465 -10.53 -27.29 -29.33
C PRO A 465 -9.49 -26.94 -30.41
N VAL A 466 -8.67 -25.91 -30.18
CA VAL A 466 -7.64 -25.45 -31.12
C VAL A 466 -6.46 -26.44 -31.19
N ARG A 467 -6.05 -27.04 -30.06
CA ARG A 467 -4.96 -28.03 -30.04
C ARG A 467 -5.38 -29.38 -30.64
N ARG A 468 -6.69 -29.70 -30.60
CA ARG A 468 -7.26 -30.84 -31.34
C ARG A 468 -7.19 -30.64 -32.86
N LEU A 469 -7.19 -29.39 -33.33
CA LEU A 469 -7.11 -29.05 -34.76
C LEU A 469 -5.66 -28.89 -35.26
N LEU A 470 -4.70 -28.51 -34.39
CA LEU A 470 -3.29 -28.26 -34.74
C LEU A 470 -2.31 -28.94 -33.77
N PRO A 471 -2.16 -30.29 -33.82
CA PRO A 471 -1.31 -31.04 -32.89
C PRO A 471 0.21 -30.81 -33.06
N ALA A 472 0.64 -30.10 -34.11
CA ALA A 472 2.04 -29.90 -34.47
C ALA A 472 2.69 -28.62 -33.90
N LEU A 473 1.95 -27.79 -33.16
CA LEU A 473 2.54 -26.60 -32.54
C LEU A 473 3.46 -27.04 -31.37
N PRO A 474 4.75 -26.64 -31.38
CA PRO A 474 5.67 -26.94 -30.30
C PRO A 474 5.13 -26.35 -28.99
N ALA A 475 5.27 -27.09 -27.89
CA ALA A 475 4.91 -26.58 -26.58
C ALA A 475 5.70 -25.28 -26.32
N PRO A 476 5.05 -24.21 -25.82
CA PRO A 476 5.75 -23.00 -25.44
C PRO A 476 6.87 -23.37 -24.45
N PRO A 477 8.06 -22.75 -24.56
CA PRO A 477 9.18 -23.05 -23.68
C PRO A 477 8.72 -22.88 -22.24
N ALA A 478 8.94 -23.90 -21.40
CA ALA A 478 8.53 -23.97 -20.00
C ALA A 478 9.35 -23.03 -19.08
N GLY A 479 9.72 -21.84 -19.56
CA GLY A 479 10.57 -20.89 -18.86
C GLY A 479 9.77 -19.72 -18.30
N ARG A 480 9.55 -19.74 -16.98
CA ARG A 480 9.49 -18.62 -15.99
C ARG A 480 8.77 -17.31 -16.30
N TYR A 481 8.15 -17.11 -17.44
CA TYR A 481 7.28 -15.97 -17.67
C TYR A 481 5.85 -16.40 -17.34
N LEU A 482 5.44 -16.07 -16.11
CA LEU A 482 4.04 -16.03 -15.67
C LEU A 482 3.27 -17.36 -15.76
N SER A 483 3.84 -18.46 -15.26
CA SER A 483 3.16 -19.76 -15.22
C SER A 483 2.72 -20.10 -13.80
N SER A 484 1.61 -19.49 -13.35
CA SER A 484 0.68 -19.91 -12.28
C SER A 484 -0.01 -18.69 -11.64
N ASP A 485 0.66 -17.54 -11.58
CA ASP A 485 0.20 -16.37 -10.82
C ASP A 485 -0.32 -15.23 -11.72
N ASN A 486 -0.96 -15.57 -12.85
CA ASN A 486 -1.59 -14.55 -13.71
C ASN A 486 -2.87 -13.97 -13.08
N ASP A 487 -3.48 -14.70 -12.16
CA ASP A 487 -4.72 -14.28 -11.50
C ASP A 487 -4.48 -13.03 -10.63
N ASP A 488 -3.31 -12.89 -10.01
CA ASP A 488 -3.00 -11.75 -9.14
C ASP A 488 -2.82 -10.46 -9.94
N VAL A 489 -2.11 -10.51 -11.07
CA VAL A 489 -1.97 -9.36 -11.98
C VAL A 489 -3.33 -8.95 -12.55
N LYS A 490 -4.18 -9.93 -12.88
CA LYS A 490 -5.52 -9.67 -13.37
C LYS A 490 -6.40 -9.02 -12.31
N LYS A 491 -6.43 -9.57 -11.10
CA LYS A 491 -7.16 -8.99 -9.97
C LYS A 491 -6.64 -7.59 -9.68
N PHE A 492 -5.33 -7.38 -9.65
CA PHE A 492 -4.72 -6.07 -9.49
C PHE A 492 -5.20 -5.07 -10.56
N ILE A 493 -5.18 -5.44 -11.84
CA ILE A 493 -5.67 -4.56 -12.92
C ILE A 493 -7.17 -4.27 -12.75
N GLY A 494 -7.98 -5.28 -12.45
CA GLY A 494 -9.43 -5.11 -12.24
C GLY A 494 -9.78 -4.30 -10.98
N THR A 495 -8.98 -4.40 -9.92
CA THR A 495 -9.20 -3.71 -8.65
C THR A 495 -8.65 -2.28 -8.67
N CYS A 496 -7.49 -2.06 -9.28
CA CYS A 496 -6.76 -0.78 -9.23
C CYS A 496 -6.90 0.08 -10.48
N LEU A 497 -7.01 -0.51 -11.69
CA LEU A 497 -7.08 0.24 -12.95
C LEU A 497 -8.48 0.38 -13.51
N ASP A 498 -9.43 -0.47 -13.10
CA ASP A 498 -10.84 -0.30 -13.45
C ASP A 498 -11.46 0.81 -12.58
N PRO A 499 -12.12 1.83 -13.17
CA PRO A 499 -12.90 2.82 -12.42
C PRO A 499 -13.98 2.21 -11.50
N ALA A 500 -14.42 0.98 -11.79
CA ALA A 500 -15.39 0.22 -10.99
C ALA A 500 -14.75 -0.76 -9.98
N GLY A 501 -13.42 -0.86 -9.93
CA GLY A 501 -12.68 -1.68 -8.97
C GLY A 501 -12.90 -1.21 -7.53
N ASP A 502 -12.74 -2.13 -6.58
CA ASP A 502 -12.87 -1.85 -5.13
C ASP A 502 -11.67 -1.13 -4.53
N GLY A 503 -10.54 -1.05 -5.26
CA GLY A 503 -9.31 -0.41 -4.82
C GLY A 503 -8.53 -1.18 -3.74
N ASP A 504 -8.98 -2.35 -3.30
CA ASP A 504 -8.32 -3.09 -2.22
C ASP A 504 -7.20 -3.99 -2.75
N ILE A 505 -5.97 -3.47 -2.83
CA ILE A 505 -4.82 -4.24 -3.33
C ILE A 505 -4.56 -5.50 -2.50
N LEU A 506 -4.85 -5.48 -1.19
CA LEU A 506 -4.51 -6.57 -0.28
C LEU A 506 -5.41 -7.78 -0.49
N SER A 507 -6.61 -7.58 -1.03
CA SER A 507 -7.48 -8.67 -1.48
C SER A 507 -6.95 -9.39 -2.73
N THR A 508 -6.07 -8.73 -3.49
CA THR A 508 -5.57 -9.25 -4.78
C THR A 508 -4.35 -10.15 -4.63
N ILE A 509 -3.60 -10.03 -3.53
CA ILE A 509 -2.37 -10.79 -3.26
C ILE A 509 -2.74 -12.04 -2.47
N GLU A 510 -2.60 -13.22 -3.09
CA GLU A 510 -2.74 -14.51 -2.40
C GLU A 510 -1.41 -14.92 -1.73
N VAL A 511 -1.49 -15.41 -0.50
CA VAL A 511 -0.37 -16.00 0.25
C VAL A 511 -0.42 -17.53 0.10
N ASP A 512 0.69 -18.24 0.34
CA ASP A 512 0.90 -19.70 0.14
C ASP A 512 -0.24 -20.65 0.61
N ASP A 513 -1.13 -20.19 1.50
CA ASP A 513 -2.28 -20.95 2.02
C ASP A 513 -3.61 -20.69 1.28
N GLY A 514 -3.60 -19.94 0.18
CA GLY A 514 -4.80 -19.54 -0.57
C GLY A 514 -5.66 -18.50 0.15
N LYS A 515 -5.11 -17.86 1.18
CA LYS A 515 -5.69 -16.70 1.86
C LYS A 515 -5.18 -15.42 1.22
N THR A 516 -6.00 -14.39 1.23
CA THR A 516 -5.54 -13.07 0.80
C THR A 516 -4.64 -12.44 1.85
N LEU A 517 -3.80 -11.49 1.43
CA LEU A 517 -2.97 -10.72 2.34
C LEU A 517 -3.85 -9.93 3.33
N ARG A 518 -5.03 -9.46 2.89
CA ARG A 518 -6.04 -8.85 3.77
C ARG A 518 -6.56 -9.79 4.85
N GLU A 519 -6.88 -11.03 4.50
CA GLU A 519 -7.29 -12.04 5.48
C GLU A 519 -6.16 -12.39 6.47
N THR A 520 -4.91 -12.32 6.00
CA THR A 520 -3.72 -12.54 6.83
C THR A 520 -3.51 -11.38 7.82
N PHE A 521 -3.74 -10.14 7.38
CA PHE A 521 -3.66 -8.94 8.22
C PHE A 521 -4.91 -8.65 9.04
N ASN A 522 -6.01 -9.41 8.89
CA ASN A 522 -7.15 -9.34 9.80
C ASN A 522 -6.83 -10.03 11.15
N VAL A 523 -5.70 -9.65 11.74
CA VAL A 523 -5.23 -10.10 13.04
C VAL A 523 -6.09 -9.49 14.15
N GLU A 524 -6.73 -8.35 13.89
CA GLU A 524 -7.61 -7.65 14.82
C GLU A 524 -8.72 -8.56 15.35
N GLU A 525 -9.49 -9.22 14.48
CA GLU A 525 -10.59 -10.08 14.91
C GLU A 525 -10.08 -11.26 15.75
N ARG A 526 -8.92 -11.80 15.39
CA ARG A 526 -8.27 -12.91 16.10
C ARG A 526 -7.78 -12.47 17.48
N ILE A 527 -7.09 -11.33 17.56
CA ILE A 527 -6.61 -10.73 18.81
C ILE A 527 -7.79 -10.38 19.71
N LYS A 528 -8.80 -9.68 19.18
CA LYS A 528 -10.01 -9.32 19.93
C LYS A 528 -10.73 -10.56 20.45
N THR A 529 -10.85 -11.61 19.65
CA THR A 529 -11.46 -12.88 20.08
C THR A 529 -10.69 -13.52 21.25
N GLU A 530 -9.36 -13.54 21.22
CA GLU A 530 -8.57 -14.08 22.34
C GLU A 530 -8.68 -13.19 23.59
N PHE A 531 -8.64 -11.87 23.44
CA PHE A 531 -8.89 -10.95 24.55
C PHE A 531 -10.30 -11.10 25.13
N ASP A 532 -11.30 -11.31 24.28
CA ASP A 532 -12.68 -11.50 24.71
C ASP A 532 -12.87 -12.85 25.41
N LYS A 533 -12.11 -13.89 25.05
CA LYS A 533 -12.04 -15.13 25.84
C LYS A 533 -11.46 -14.87 27.23
N ILE A 534 -10.41 -14.05 27.34
CA ILE A 534 -9.82 -13.67 28.64
C ILE A 534 -10.84 -12.85 29.47
N THR A 535 -11.47 -11.83 28.87
CA THR A 535 -12.48 -11.02 29.57
C THR A 535 -13.70 -11.87 29.96
N THR A 536 -14.11 -12.81 29.12
CA THR A 536 -15.22 -13.73 29.41
C THR A 536 -14.86 -14.74 30.49
N SER A 537 -13.62 -15.28 30.51
CA SER A 537 -13.18 -16.23 31.54
C SER A 537 -13.01 -15.58 32.90
N VAL A 538 -12.64 -14.30 32.94
CA VAL A 538 -12.58 -13.51 34.17
C VAL A 538 -13.99 -13.07 34.63
N GLY A 539 -14.95 -13.06 33.72
CA GLY A 539 -16.36 -12.78 33.96
C GLY A 539 -16.69 -11.29 33.88
N ALA A 540 -17.87 -10.95 33.35
CA ALA A 540 -18.37 -9.57 33.25
C ALA A 540 -18.54 -8.86 34.61
N ASP A 541 -18.44 -9.62 35.70
CA ASP A 541 -18.79 -9.23 37.06
C ASP A 541 -17.55 -9.22 37.98
N ILE A 542 -16.36 -8.82 37.50
CA ILE A 542 -15.19 -8.78 38.40
C ILE A 542 -15.34 -7.84 39.59
N ASN A 543 -16.26 -6.89 39.47
CA ASN A 543 -16.67 -5.98 40.52
C ASN A 543 -17.79 -6.53 41.41
N ASP A 544 -18.33 -7.72 41.11
CA ASP A 544 -19.33 -8.38 41.96
C ASP A 544 -18.65 -8.85 43.25
N PRO A 545 -19.06 -8.32 44.42
CA PRO A 545 -18.56 -8.78 45.70
C PRO A 545 -18.81 -10.28 45.93
N SER A 546 -19.78 -10.89 45.25
CA SER A 546 -20.06 -12.33 45.36
C SER A 546 -18.88 -13.20 44.93
N LEU A 547 -18.00 -12.68 44.07
CA LEU A 547 -16.78 -13.35 43.61
C LEU A 547 -15.59 -13.16 44.55
N ASN A 548 -15.72 -12.39 45.63
CA ASN A 548 -14.67 -12.25 46.63
C ASN A 548 -14.41 -13.60 47.30
N ILE A 549 -13.15 -13.95 47.51
CA ILE A 549 -12.76 -15.23 48.13
C ILE A 549 -13.38 -15.36 49.52
N ALA A 550 -13.46 -14.25 50.26
CA ALA A 550 -14.11 -14.22 51.57
C ALA A 550 -15.60 -14.64 51.55
N ASN A 551 -16.27 -14.52 50.39
CA ASN A 551 -17.67 -14.84 50.20
C ASN A 551 -17.91 -16.24 49.60
N LEU A 552 -16.85 -16.94 49.17
CA LEU A 552 -16.95 -18.28 48.62
C LEU A 552 -17.58 -19.24 49.66
N PRO A 553 -18.58 -20.06 49.28
CA PRO A 553 -19.24 -20.98 50.20
C PRO A 553 -18.27 -21.91 50.94
N ALA A 554 -17.39 -22.61 50.22
CA ALA A 554 -16.46 -23.54 50.86
C ALA A 554 -15.47 -22.81 51.77
N PHE A 555 -15.05 -21.60 51.40
CA PHE A 555 -14.12 -20.82 52.20
C PHE A 555 -14.76 -20.38 53.53
N ARG A 556 -16.00 -19.89 53.47
CA ARG A 556 -16.77 -19.54 54.67
C ARG A 556 -17.07 -20.77 55.53
N ASP A 557 -17.36 -21.92 54.92
CA ASP A 557 -17.57 -23.17 55.66
C ASP A 557 -16.30 -23.65 56.35
N LEU A 558 -15.13 -23.51 55.70
CA LEU A 558 -13.83 -23.75 56.31
C LEU A 558 -13.59 -22.83 57.52
N LEU A 559 -13.81 -21.52 57.37
CA LEU A 559 -13.63 -20.55 58.46
C LEU A 559 -14.59 -20.82 59.64
N ASN A 560 -15.84 -21.17 59.34
CA ASN A 560 -16.84 -21.56 60.34
C ASN A 560 -16.44 -22.87 61.05
N ALA A 561 -15.87 -23.83 60.32
CA ALA A 561 -15.38 -25.08 60.90
C ALA A 561 -14.19 -24.84 61.83
N ILE A 562 -13.27 -23.93 61.48
CA ILE A 562 -12.16 -23.54 62.38
C ILE A 562 -12.71 -22.95 63.69
N ASP A 563 -13.71 -22.05 63.63
CA ASP A 563 -14.33 -21.46 64.82
C ASP A 563 -15.09 -22.47 65.69
N ALA A 564 -15.84 -23.36 65.06
CA ALA A 564 -16.76 -24.26 65.75
C ALA A 564 -16.05 -25.45 66.41
N VAL A 565 -15.04 -26.01 65.73
CA VAL A 565 -14.47 -27.32 66.09
C VAL A 565 -12.96 -27.40 65.99
N GLY A 566 -12.25 -26.29 65.77
CA GLY A 566 -10.78 -26.29 65.60
C GLY A 566 -10.00 -27.00 66.72
N ASP A 567 -10.58 -27.08 67.92
CA ASP A 567 -9.96 -27.67 69.11
C ASP A 567 -10.60 -29.01 69.56
N LEU A 568 -11.52 -29.57 68.77
CA LEU A 568 -12.36 -30.71 69.17
C LEU A 568 -11.66 -32.05 68.90
N TYR A 569 -11.18 -32.67 69.98
CA TYR A 569 -10.73 -34.06 70.00
C TYR A 569 -11.80 -34.95 70.61
N VAL A 570 -12.23 -35.95 69.85
CA VAL A 570 -13.25 -36.91 70.29
C VAL A 570 -12.59 -38.28 70.46
N LEU A 571 -13.01 -39.04 71.47
CA LEU A 571 -12.53 -40.40 71.66
C LEU A 571 -12.86 -41.22 70.41
N ASP A 572 -11.88 -41.95 69.86
CA ASP A 572 -12.06 -42.76 68.66
C ASP A 572 -13.25 -43.73 68.88
N PRO A 573 -14.30 -43.69 68.05
CA PRO A 573 -15.50 -44.49 68.25
C PRO A 573 -15.22 -46.00 68.29
N ASP A 574 -14.21 -46.47 67.54
CA ASP A 574 -13.80 -47.88 67.55
C ASP A 574 -13.19 -48.27 68.91
N ARG A 575 -12.51 -47.31 69.54
CA ARG A 575 -11.89 -47.49 70.86
C ARG A 575 -12.88 -47.26 72.00
N ALA A 576 -13.82 -46.35 71.85
CA ALA A 576 -14.95 -46.18 72.75
C ALA A 576 -15.74 -47.49 72.88
N ALA A 577 -15.94 -48.20 71.76
CA ALA A 577 -16.53 -49.53 71.74
C ALA A 577 -15.64 -50.58 72.45
N ALA A 578 -14.31 -50.52 72.26
CA ALA A 578 -13.37 -51.40 72.94
C ALA A 578 -13.33 -51.19 74.46
N LEU A 579 -13.33 -49.94 74.93
CA LEU A 579 -13.40 -49.57 76.35
C LEU A 579 -14.70 -50.02 77.02
N GLN A 580 -15.82 -50.03 76.29
CA GLN A 580 -17.08 -50.59 76.79
C GLN A 580 -17.06 -52.11 76.93
N SER A 581 -16.21 -52.79 76.17
CA SER A 581 -16.03 -54.24 76.23
C SER A 581 -14.99 -54.71 77.26
N ASP A 582 -14.27 -53.77 77.88
CA ASP A 582 -13.20 -54.10 78.84
C ASP A 582 -13.78 -54.44 80.23
N ALA A 583 -13.62 -55.69 80.64
CA ALA A 583 -14.18 -56.25 81.87
C ALA A 583 -13.56 -55.69 83.16
N GLU A 584 -12.43 -54.98 83.05
CA GLU A 584 -11.77 -54.33 84.20
C GLU A 584 -12.39 -52.97 84.58
N LEU A 585 -13.24 -52.38 83.72
CA LEU A 585 -14.03 -51.21 84.11
C LEU A 585 -15.18 -51.63 85.05
N PRO A 586 -15.33 -50.98 86.22
CA PRO A 586 -16.28 -51.40 87.24
C PRO A 586 -17.72 -51.45 86.68
N THR A 587 -18.38 -52.59 86.86
CA THR A 587 -19.67 -53.01 86.29
C THR A 587 -20.90 -52.19 86.72
N SER A 588 -20.71 -50.97 87.21
CA SER A 588 -21.78 -50.00 87.45
C SER A 588 -21.32 -48.57 87.16
N PRO A 589 -21.04 -48.19 85.90
CA PRO A 589 -20.97 -46.77 85.58
C PRO A 589 -22.38 -46.18 85.72
N PRO A 590 -22.55 -44.98 86.32
CA PRO A 590 -23.77 -44.22 86.09
C PRO A 590 -23.93 -44.09 84.57
N SER A 591 -25.15 -44.28 84.07
CA SER A 591 -25.47 -44.12 82.65
C SER A 591 -24.94 -42.77 82.16
N LEU A 592 -23.74 -42.74 81.59
CA LEU A 592 -23.27 -41.60 80.82
C LEU A 592 -24.23 -41.55 79.65
N SER A 593 -25.20 -40.64 79.71
CA SER A 593 -25.92 -40.26 78.50
C SER A 593 -24.84 -39.83 77.51
N ALA A 594 -24.88 -40.31 76.27
CA ALA A 594 -23.87 -39.93 75.28
C ALA A 594 -23.79 -38.39 75.11
N GLY A 595 -24.85 -37.66 75.50
CA GLY A 595 -24.85 -36.21 75.63
C GLY A 595 -23.76 -35.66 76.57
N ALA A 596 -23.40 -36.35 77.66
CA ALA A 596 -22.29 -35.94 78.53
C ALA A 596 -20.92 -36.17 77.89
N ALA A 597 -20.74 -37.29 77.18
CA ALA A 597 -19.51 -37.60 76.46
C ALA A 597 -19.28 -36.66 75.24
N ILE A 598 -20.36 -36.18 74.63
CA ILE A 598 -20.32 -35.20 73.52
C ILE A 598 -20.14 -33.77 74.05
N LEU A 599 -20.72 -33.42 75.21
CA LEU A 599 -20.58 -32.07 75.79
C LEU A 599 -19.15 -31.78 76.30
N GLU A 600 -18.42 -32.78 76.83
CA GLU A 600 -17.11 -32.53 77.46
C GLU A 600 -15.92 -32.50 76.49
N ALA A 601 -16.08 -32.97 75.24
CA ALA A 601 -15.02 -32.95 74.25
C ALA A 601 -14.64 -31.51 73.81
N GLY A 602 -15.53 -30.52 73.94
CA GLY A 602 -15.40 -29.25 73.19
C GLY A 602 -15.18 -27.94 73.94
N PHE A 603 -15.62 -27.75 75.19
CA PHE A 603 -15.80 -26.38 75.70
C PHE A 603 -14.99 -26.06 76.96
N ALA A 604 -13.71 -25.74 76.80
CA ALA A 604 -12.91 -25.09 77.84
C ALA A 604 -12.36 -23.77 77.27
N GLY A 605 -13.18 -22.72 77.22
CA GLY A 605 -12.71 -21.38 76.88
C GLY A 605 -13.66 -20.44 76.14
N VAL A 606 -14.87 -20.88 75.76
CA VAL A 606 -15.83 -19.99 75.09
C VAL A 606 -16.71 -19.29 76.14
N PRO A 607 -16.82 -17.94 76.15
CA PRO A 607 -17.71 -17.21 77.07
C PRO A 607 -19.15 -17.72 76.94
N GLU A 608 -19.91 -17.79 78.03
CA GLU A 608 -21.16 -18.57 78.28
C GLU A 608 -22.30 -18.56 77.22
N ASP A 609 -22.17 -17.92 76.06
CA ASP A 609 -23.25 -17.71 75.07
C ASP A 609 -22.97 -18.14 73.59
N PRO A 610 -22.13 -19.14 73.25
CA PRO A 610 -21.91 -19.53 71.84
C PRO A 610 -22.92 -20.57 71.34
N ILE A 611 -23.68 -21.19 72.26
CA ILE A 611 -24.60 -22.30 71.98
C ILE A 611 -25.74 -21.83 71.06
N ALA A 612 -26.11 -20.55 71.11
CA ALA A 612 -27.09 -19.96 70.20
C ALA A 612 -26.66 -19.96 68.72
N SER A 613 -25.35 -20.05 68.41
CA SER A 613 -24.85 -20.06 67.03
C SER A 613 -24.86 -21.45 66.37
N LEU A 614 -24.99 -22.51 67.18
CA LEU A 614 -25.05 -23.92 66.76
C LEU A 614 -26.48 -24.47 66.79
N ASP A 615 -27.45 -23.71 67.31
CA ASP A 615 -28.85 -24.14 67.38
C ASP A 615 -29.43 -24.33 65.96
N GLY A 616 -29.89 -25.55 65.66
CA GLY A 616 -30.41 -25.93 64.35
C GLY A 616 -29.36 -26.23 63.26
N LYS A 617 -28.05 -26.17 63.55
CA LYS A 617 -27.00 -26.58 62.59
C LYS A 617 -26.53 -28.00 62.89
N THR A 618 -26.67 -28.88 61.91
CA THR A 618 -26.16 -30.25 61.98
C THR A 618 -24.63 -30.23 61.88
N LEU A 619 -23.93 -30.60 62.96
CA LEU A 619 -22.48 -30.79 62.92
C LEU A 619 -22.19 -32.08 62.15
N ILE A 620 -21.62 -31.94 60.95
CA ILE A 620 -21.25 -33.06 60.08
C ILE A 620 -20.28 -33.97 60.85
N GLY A 621 -20.57 -35.27 60.88
CA GLY A 621 -19.82 -36.28 61.64
C GLY A 621 -20.27 -36.49 63.09
N VAL A 622 -20.97 -35.53 63.73
CA VAL A 622 -21.49 -35.72 65.09
C VAL A 622 -22.67 -36.67 65.09
N ASP A 623 -23.57 -36.58 64.11
CA ASP A 623 -24.69 -37.51 63.98
C ASP A 623 -24.23 -38.92 63.59
N GLU A 624 -23.17 -39.05 62.79
CA GLU A 624 -22.54 -40.34 62.47
C GLU A 624 -21.79 -40.92 63.68
N TYR A 625 -21.14 -40.08 64.49
CA TYR A 625 -20.55 -40.48 65.77
C TYR A 625 -21.62 -40.91 66.79
N ILE A 626 -22.72 -40.15 66.88
CA ILE A 626 -23.90 -40.51 67.68
C ILE A 626 -24.51 -41.82 67.18
N ALA A 627 -24.65 -41.98 65.86
CA ALA A 627 -25.17 -43.21 65.25
C ALA A 627 -24.25 -44.41 65.50
N ALA A 628 -22.93 -44.24 65.40
CA ALA A 628 -21.93 -45.26 65.71
C ALA A 628 -21.97 -45.68 67.19
N LEU A 629 -22.11 -44.71 68.10
CA LEU A 629 -22.34 -44.98 69.53
C LEU A 629 -23.65 -45.74 69.76
N SER A 630 -24.73 -45.35 69.07
CA SER A 630 -26.03 -46.03 69.15
C SER A 630 -25.98 -47.47 68.65
N GLY A 631 -25.23 -47.72 67.56
CA GLY A 631 -25.03 -49.05 66.96
C GLY A 631 -24.24 -50.00 67.86
N ASN A 632 -23.41 -49.45 68.76
CA ASN A 632 -22.61 -50.20 69.73
C ASN A 632 -23.30 -50.43 71.09
N GLY A 633 -24.62 -50.19 71.18
CA GLY A 633 -25.41 -50.50 72.38
C GLY A 633 -25.44 -49.40 73.44
N VAL A 634 -24.91 -48.21 73.14
CA VAL A 634 -25.04 -47.04 74.02
C VAL A 634 -26.45 -46.47 73.89
N GLY A 635 -27.25 -46.60 74.95
CA GLY A 635 -28.60 -46.05 75.02
C GLY A 635 -28.60 -44.53 74.94
N LEU A 636 -28.77 -43.99 73.74
CA LEU A 636 -29.02 -42.57 73.50
C LEU A 636 -30.48 -42.28 73.82
N GLY A 637 -30.76 -41.79 75.03
CA GLY A 637 -32.03 -41.14 75.31
C GLY A 637 -32.25 -40.01 74.28
N THR A 638 -33.47 -39.85 73.78
CA THR A 638 -33.86 -38.83 72.81
C THR A 638 -33.47 -37.43 73.29
N ALA A 639 -32.28 -36.98 72.92
CA ALA A 639 -31.78 -35.64 73.19
C ALA A 639 -32.31 -34.68 72.10
N THR A 640 -33.62 -34.53 72.03
CA THR A 640 -34.25 -33.43 71.31
C THR A 640 -34.18 -32.18 72.19
N GLY A 641 -33.10 -31.41 72.02
CA GLY A 641 -32.95 -30.05 72.56
C GLY A 641 -31.71 -29.85 73.43
N CYS A 642 -30.75 -29.07 72.95
CA CYS A 642 -29.67 -28.46 73.74
C CYS A 642 -30.21 -27.33 74.66
N THR A 643 -31.28 -27.58 75.42
CA THR A 643 -31.77 -26.61 76.41
C THR A 643 -31.03 -26.77 77.73
N THR A 644 -30.15 -25.80 78.01
CA THR A 644 -29.62 -25.38 79.32
C THR A 644 -29.88 -26.31 80.52
N PHE A 645 -28.84 -27.04 80.94
CA PHE A 645 -28.81 -27.67 82.26
C PHE A 645 -28.64 -26.59 83.33
N LYS A 646 -29.75 -26.09 83.90
CA LYS A 646 -29.70 -25.37 85.19
C LYS A 646 -29.53 -26.38 86.32
N LEU A 647 -28.34 -26.43 86.91
CA LEU A 647 -28.08 -27.13 88.17
C LEU A 647 -28.79 -26.41 89.33
N SER A 648 -30.09 -26.63 89.49
CA SER A 648 -30.79 -26.30 90.72
C SER A 648 -30.77 -27.50 91.66
N GLY A 649 -29.76 -27.56 92.53
CA GLY A 649 -29.71 -28.56 93.60
C GLY A 649 -28.29 -28.80 94.11
N ALA A 650 -27.94 -28.17 95.22
CA ALA A 650 -26.67 -28.36 95.89
C ALA A 650 -26.50 -29.81 96.41
N ASN A 651 -25.29 -30.35 96.26
CA ASN A 651 -24.72 -31.52 96.95
C ASN A 651 -25.15 -32.93 96.52
N GLN A 652 -24.97 -33.30 95.24
CA GLN A 652 -24.76 -34.72 94.88
C GLN A 652 -23.49 -34.90 94.05
N ASN A 653 -22.51 -35.59 94.65
CA ASN A 653 -21.35 -36.30 94.08
C ASN A 653 -20.77 -35.78 92.75
N LEU A 654 -19.84 -34.83 92.84
CA LEU A 654 -18.91 -34.41 91.78
C LEU A 654 -17.83 -35.47 91.42
N VAL A 655 -18.00 -36.72 91.83
CA VAL A 655 -16.99 -37.78 91.67
C VAL A 655 -16.79 -38.29 90.21
N PRO A 656 -17.65 -38.02 89.20
CA PRO A 656 -17.31 -38.39 87.82
C PRO A 656 -16.30 -37.44 87.13
N TRP A 657 -16.19 -36.18 87.55
CA TRP A 657 -15.44 -35.15 86.81
C TRP A 657 -13.91 -35.34 86.87
N GLY A 658 -13.39 -35.88 87.98
CA GLY A 658 -11.95 -36.15 88.11
C GLY A 658 -11.46 -37.26 87.17
N ASN A 659 -12.30 -38.25 86.87
CA ASN A 659 -11.94 -39.35 85.96
C ASN A 659 -12.02 -38.94 84.48
N LEU A 660 -12.86 -37.97 84.14
CA LEU A 660 -12.97 -37.43 82.77
C LEU A 660 -11.84 -36.46 82.42
N LEU A 661 -11.33 -35.67 83.37
CA LEU A 661 -10.11 -34.89 83.16
C LEU A 661 -8.88 -35.79 82.94
N ASN A 662 -8.82 -36.95 83.60
CA ASN A 662 -7.75 -37.95 83.36
C ASN A 662 -7.81 -38.55 81.96
N LEU A 663 -9.00 -38.66 81.35
CA LEU A 663 -9.17 -39.11 79.97
C LEU A 663 -8.62 -38.08 78.98
N ARG A 664 -8.73 -36.77 79.26
CA ARG A 664 -8.20 -35.70 78.40
C ARG A 664 -6.69 -35.46 78.57
N GLN A 665 -6.13 -35.92 79.69
CA GLN A 665 -4.73 -35.74 80.05
C GLN A 665 -3.75 -36.20 78.95
N PRO A 666 -3.92 -37.36 78.26
CA PRO A 666 -3.01 -37.78 77.19
C PRO A 666 -2.92 -36.78 76.04
N VAL A 667 -4.04 -36.15 75.66
CA VAL A 667 -4.10 -35.13 74.59
C VAL A 667 -3.40 -33.84 75.02
N MET A 668 -3.66 -33.41 76.27
CA MET A 668 -3.07 -32.19 76.84
C MET A 668 -1.57 -32.33 77.17
N THR A 669 -1.10 -33.55 77.47
CA THR A 669 0.31 -33.81 77.80
C THR A 669 1.16 -34.19 76.58
N LYS A 670 0.54 -34.37 75.41
CA LYS A 670 1.25 -34.64 74.16
C LYS A 670 2.00 -33.36 73.72
N ASN A 671 3.29 -33.50 73.41
CA ASN A 671 4.20 -32.38 73.09
C ASN A 671 4.83 -32.50 71.69
N ASP A 672 4.38 -33.46 70.88
CA ASP A 672 4.87 -33.78 69.55
C ASP A 672 3.79 -33.53 68.47
N TYR A 673 2.92 -32.53 68.67
CA TYR A 673 2.08 -32.03 67.58
C TYR A 673 2.96 -31.36 66.53
N ASP A 674 2.75 -31.66 65.26
CA ASP A 674 3.55 -31.05 64.20
C ASP A 674 2.90 -29.74 63.75
N CYS A 675 3.49 -28.59 64.08
CA CYS A 675 3.07 -27.27 63.60
C CYS A 675 3.99 -26.77 62.48
N THR A 676 4.04 -27.49 61.37
CA THR A 676 4.82 -27.07 60.19
C THR A 676 4.25 -25.77 59.61
N GLY A 677 5.07 -24.74 59.49
CA GLY A 677 4.75 -23.56 58.68
C GLY A 677 5.12 -23.80 57.21
N TYR A 678 4.96 -22.80 56.35
CA TYR A 678 5.45 -22.86 54.98
C TYR A 678 6.24 -21.60 54.63
N THR A 679 7.04 -21.70 53.57
CA THR A 679 7.77 -20.58 52.99
C THR A 679 7.37 -20.40 51.53
N ILE A 680 7.38 -19.16 51.07
CA ILE A 680 7.17 -18.82 49.67
C ILE A 680 8.49 -18.31 49.12
N PHE A 681 8.88 -18.82 47.97
CA PHE A 681 10.02 -18.32 47.22
C PHE A 681 9.62 -18.12 45.76
N GLU A 682 10.30 -17.16 45.13
CA GLU A 682 10.15 -16.90 43.71
C GLU A 682 11.13 -17.77 42.93
N THR A 683 10.63 -18.44 41.89
CA THR A 683 11.44 -19.22 40.94
C THR A 683 12.12 -18.31 39.91
N ALA A 684 13.09 -18.84 39.16
CA ALA A 684 13.75 -18.08 38.07
C ALA A 684 12.75 -17.56 37.03
N ASP A 685 11.65 -18.30 36.80
CA ASP A 685 10.57 -17.93 35.89
C ASP A 685 9.58 -16.93 36.52
N ARG A 686 9.91 -16.36 37.68
CA ARG A 686 9.07 -15.42 38.44
C ARG A 686 7.71 -15.99 38.87
N LYS A 687 7.60 -17.31 39.02
CA LYS A 687 6.44 -17.97 39.65
C LYS A 687 6.70 -18.13 41.14
N PHE A 688 5.69 -17.90 41.96
CA PHE A 688 5.78 -18.16 43.39
C PHE A 688 5.46 -19.62 43.69
N VAL A 689 6.38 -20.30 44.40
CA VAL A 689 6.20 -21.68 44.83
C VAL A 689 6.27 -21.75 46.34
N THR A 690 5.41 -22.59 46.90
CA THR A 690 5.32 -22.87 48.33
C THR A 690 6.17 -24.09 48.64
N SER A 691 7.00 -24.02 49.68
CA SER A 691 7.66 -25.20 50.26
C SER A 691 7.18 -25.36 51.70
N PRO A 692 6.99 -26.61 52.15
CA PRO A 692 6.89 -26.89 53.57
C PRO A 692 8.09 -26.26 54.30
N GLY A 693 7.81 -25.58 55.41
CA GLY A 693 8.82 -25.03 56.30
C GLY A 693 9.43 -26.13 57.17
N SER A 694 10.37 -25.75 58.03
CA SER A 694 10.88 -26.71 59.02
C SER A 694 9.76 -27.11 59.97
N SER A 695 9.46 -28.42 60.03
CA SER A 695 8.56 -28.97 61.03
C SER A 695 9.04 -28.60 62.43
N ARG A 696 8.10 -28.15 63.27
CA ARG A 696 8.34 -27.84 64.69
C ARG A 696 7.32 -28.61 65.51
N THR A 697 7.78 -29.19 66.61
CA THR A 697 6.92 -29.83 67.59
C THR A 697 6.31 -28.78 68.51
N CYS A 698 5.00 -28.84 68.71
CA CYS A 698 4.22 -27.98 69.58
C CYS A 698 3.61 -28.77 70.75
N ASP A 699 3.40 -28.08 71.88
CA ASP A 699 2.46 -28.54 72.89
C ASP A 699 1.00 -28.31 72.45
N PHE A 700 0.04 -28.86 73.21
CA PHE A 700 -1.38 -28.76 72.88
C PHE A 700 -1.91 -27.32 72.81
N ASN A 701 -1.46 -26.42 73.69
CA ASN A 701 -1.92 -25.03 73.70
C ASN A 701 -1.37 -24.27 72.49
N GLN A 702 -0.11 -24.52 72.13
CA GLN A 702 0.51 -24.00 70.92
C GLN A 702 -0.17 -24.55 69.67
N TRP A 703 -0.59 -25.81 69.66
CA TRP A 703 -1.35 -26.43 68.58
C TRP A 703 -2.73 -25.79 68.40
N GLN A 704 -3.49 -25.58 69.47
CA GLN A 704 -4.78 -24.89 69.40
C GLN A 704 -4.63 -23.46 68.87
N GLN A 705 -3.63 -22.73 69.38
CA GLN A 705 -3.35 -21.38 68.89
C GLN A 705 -2.96 -21.41 67.41
N PHE A 706 -2.15 -22.38 66.99
CA PHE A 706 -1.77 -22.57 65.59
C PHE A 706 -2.98 -22.83 64.68
N ILE A 707 -3.97 -23.62 65.11
CA ILE A 707 -5.22 -23.82 64.36
C ILE A 707 -6.04 -22.52 64.27
N ARG A 708 -6.16 -21.78 65.38
CA ARG A 708 -6.89 -20.49 65.40
C ARG A 708 -6.21 -19.42 64.56
N ASP A 709 -4.88 -19.43 64.51
CA ASP A 709 -4.09 -18.51 63.71
C ASP A 709 -4.36 -18.71 62.21
N PHE A 710 -4.63 -19.95 61.74
CA PHE A 710 -5.02 -20.19 60.34
C PHE A 710 -6.25 -19.38 59.93
N LYS A 711 -7.26 -19.22 60.80
CA LYS A 711 -8.45 -18.43 60.44
C LYS A 711 -8.07 -16.98 60.13
N THR A 712 -7.35 -16.35 61.04
CA THR A 712 -6.95 -14.94 60.92
C THR A 712 -6.03 -14.76 59.71
N ASP A 713 -5.11 -15.69 59.50
CA ASP A 713 -4.17 -15.73 58.39
C ASP A 713 -4.88 -15.92 57.03
N LEU A 714 -5.77 -16.92 56.92
CA LEU A 714 -6.55 -17.18 55.72
C LEU A 714 -7.47 -16.00 55.37
N GLN A 715 -8.14 -15.39 56.35
CA GLN A 715 -8.96 -14.20 56.13
C GLN A 715 -8.13 -13.01 55.62
N ALA A 716 -6.97 -12.77 56.22
CA ALA A 716 -6.07 -11.71 55.78
C ALA A 716 -5.56 -11.95 54.34
N LYS A 717 -5.19 -13.20 54.01
CA LYS A 717 -4.71 -13.59 52.68
C LYS A 717 -5.80 -13.56 51.62
N ALA A 718 -7.01 -14.04 51.94
CA ALA A 718 -8.16 -13.93 51.05
C ALA A 718 -8.49 -12.45 50.74
N SER A 719 -8.49 -11.60 51.78
CA SER A 719 -8.69 -10.15 51.58
C SER A 719 -7.57 -9.51 50.75
N ALA A 720 -6.32 -9.96 50.89
CA ALA A 720 -5.22 -9.47 50.07
C ALA A 720 -5.39 -9.87 48.60
N VAL A 721 -5.80 -11.12 48.32
CA VAL A 721 -6.12 -11.56 46.97
C VAL A 721 -7.27 -10.75 46.37
N ASP A 722 -8.33 -10.49 47.12
CA ASP A 722 -9.48 -9.70 46.63
C ASP A 722 -9.08 -8.26 46.25
N VAL A 723 -8.19 -7.63 47.03
CA VAL A 723 -7.66 -6.28 46.72
C VAL A 723 -6.77 -6.30 45.48
N GLU A 724 -5.83 -7.23 45.40
CA GLU A 724 -4.90 -7.35 44.28
C GLU A 724 -5.59 -7.79 42.99
N ARG A 725 -6.71 -8.54 43.09
CA ARG A 725 -7.54 -8.96 41.96
C ARG A 725 -8.06 -7.75 41.19
N VAL A 726 -8.71 -6.82 41.90
CA VAL A 726 -9.28 -5.60 41.29
C VAL A 726 -8.16 -4.75 40.67
N ALA A 727 -7.06 -4.55 41.40
CA ALA A 727 -5.93 -3.77 40.90
C ALA A 727 -5.23 -4.39 39.68
N SER A 728 -5.17 -5.73 39.61
CA SER A 728 -4.51 -6.43 38.50
C SER A 728 -5.40 -6.54 37.27
N PHE A 729 -6.72 -6.60 37.44
CA PHE A 729 -7.64 -6.66 36.31
C PHE A 729 -7.59 -5.41 35.45
N ASP A 730 -7.67 -4.22 36.04
CA ASP A 730 -7.60 -2.96 35.27
C ASP A 730 -6.30 -2.88 34.46
N LYS A 731 -5.19 -3.37 35.04
CA LYS A 731 -3.88 -3.42 34.36
C LYS A 731 -3.83 -4.43 33.22
N ILE A 732 -4.43 -5.60 33.39
CA ILE A 732 -4.45 -6.63 32.35
C ILE A 732 -5.45 -6.24 31.27
N ASP A 733 -6.68 -5.91 31.61
CA ASP A 733 -7.72 -5.61 30.62
C ASP A 733 -7.44 -4.30 29.90
N THR A 734 -7.31 -3.17 30.62
CA THR A 734 -7.07 -1.88 29.95
C THR A 734 -5.63 -1.76 29.47
N GLY A 735 -4.65 -2.12 30.30
CA GLY A 735 -3.23 -1.91 29.97
C GLY A 735 -2.74 -2.81 28.84
N LEU A 736 -3.11 -4.09 28.81
CA LEU A 736 -2.70 -4.99 27.73
C LEU A 736 -3.45 -4.70 26.44
N ARG A 737 -4.76 -4.39 26.51
CA ARG A 737 -5.53 -3.98 25.33
C ARG A 737 -4.99 -2.67 24.75
N ASP A 738 -4.76 -1.64 25.56
CA ASP A 738 -4.20 -0.35 25.08
C ASP A 738 -2.82 -0.54 24.43
N LEU A 739 -1.96 -1.39 25.02
CA LEU A 739 -0.65 -1.68 24.46
C LEU A 739 -0.74 -2.38 23.09
N VAL A 740 -1.59 -3.41 22.97
CA VAL A 740 -1.80 -4.13 21.70
C VAL A 740 -2.54 -3.29 20.69
N ASP A 741 -3.52 -2.50 21.12
CA ASP A 741 -4.27 -1.58 20.27
C ASP A 741 -3.32 -0.55 19.65
N ARG A 742 -2.49 0.10 20.47
CA ARG A 742 -1.57 1.14 20.03
C ARG A 742 -0.43 0.63 19.14
N LEU A 743 0.15 -0.52 19.47
CA LEU A 743 1.37 -0.99 18.82
C LEU A 743 1.12 -2.00 17.68
N VAL A 744 -0.05 -2.63 17.64
CA VAL A 744 -0.37 -3.68 16.66
C VAL A 744 -1.65 -3.35 15.89
N ILE A 745 -2.79 -3.14 16.56
CA ILE A 745 -4.08 -3.05 15.86
C ILE A 745 -4.20 -1.73 15.09
N ILE A 746 -3.92 -0.59 15.72
CA ILE A 746 -4.03 0.73 15.07
C ILE A 746 -3.09 0.84 13.86
N PRO A 747 -1.79 0.49 13.95
CA PRO A 747 -0.92 0.50 12.78
C PRO A 747 -1.41 -0.42 11.65
N ILE A 748 -1.92 -1.61 11.98
CA ILE A 748 -2.51 -2.51 10.98
C ILE A 748 -3.79 -1.90 10.38
N GLN A 749 -4.64 -1.24 11.16
CA GLN A 749 -5.85 -0.58 10.65
C GLN A 749 -5.51 0.60 9.74
N GLU A 750 -4.57 1.46 10.16
CA GLU A 750 -4.07 2.58 9.34
C GLU A 750 -3.44 2.07 8.04
N LEU A 751 -2.75 0.93 8.10
CA LEU A 751 -2.26 0.21 6.94
C LEU A 751 -3.45 -0.24 6.07
N LEU A 752 -4.39 -1.04 6.60
CA LEU A 752 -5.53 -1.57 5.83
C LEU A 752 -6.39 -0.46 5.19
N ASP A 753 -6.64 0.63 5.90
CA ASP A 753 -7.41 1.77 5.42
C ASP A 753 -6.63 2.61 4.40
N GLY A 754 -5.30 2.62 4.50
CA GLY A 754 -4.40 3.41 3.66
C GLY A 754 -3.99 2.77 2.33
N ILE A 755 -4.45 1.56 1.98
CA ILE A 755 -3.98 0.86 0.77
C ILE A 755 -5.03 0.83 -0.35
N SER A 756 -5.85 1.87 -0.45
CA SER A 756 -6.74 2.03 -1.60
C SER A 756 -5.94 2.40 -2.86
N CYS A 757 -5.84 1.48 -3.82
CA CYS A 757 -5.16 1.72 -5.11
C CYS A 757 -6.05 2.45 -6.14
N ARG A 758 -7.22 2.96 -5.74
CA ARG A 758 -8.20 3.59 -6.65
C ARG A 758 -7.66 4.81 -7.40
N PHE A 759 -6.68 5.50 -6.81
CA PHE A 759 -5.99 6.62 -7.47
C PHE A 759 -5.34 6.19 -8.81
N MET A 760 -4.96 4.91 -8.95
CA MET A 760 -4.32 4.40 -10.16
C MET A 760 -5.26 4.47 -11.36
N ALA A 761 -6.54 4.14 -11.21
CA ALA A 761 -7.54 4.26 -12.28
C ALA A 761 -7.67 5.71 -12.78
N VAL A 762 -7.68 6.69 -11.87
CA VAL A 762 -7.76 8.12 -12.20
C VAL A 762 -6.52 8.58 -12.97
N ARG A 763 -5.33 8.16 -12.52
CA ARG A 763 -4.06 8.48 -13.20
C ARG A 763 -3.93 7.76 -14.53
N TRP A 764 -4.43 6.54 -14.63
CA TRP A 764 -4.46 5.75 -15.87
C TRP A 764 -5.40 6.39 -16.90
N GLU A 765 -6.56 6.90 -16.49
CA GLU A 765 -7.45 7.66 -17.37
C GLU A 765 -6.80 8.99 -17.80
N GLY A 766 -6.12 9.68 -16.87
CA GLY A 766 -5.32 10.85 -17.18
C GLY A 766 -4.26 10.57 -18.24
N LEU A 767 -3.53 9.47 -18.08
CA LEU A 767 -2.53 8.99 -19.03
C LEU A 767 -3.13 8.72 -20.42
N ILE A 768 -4.23 7.95 -20.47
CA ILE A 768 -4.96 7.67 -21.72
C ILE A 768 -5.40 8.98 -22.37
N ASN A 769 -5.91 9.93 -21.58
CA ASN A 769 -6.40 11.19 -22.13
C ASN A 769 -5.27 12.01 -22.76
N GLN A 770 -4.13 12.13 -22.10
CA GLN A 770 -2.99 12.86 -22.64
C GLN A 770 -2.37 12.15 -23.85
N PHE A 771 -2.21 10.84 -23.78
CA PHE A 771 -1.60 10.07 -24.86
C PHE A 771 -2.52 9.96 -26.09
N CYS A 772 -3.79 9.64 -25.89
CA CYS A 772 -4.70 9.31 -26.99
C CYS A 772 -5.48 10.48 -27.54
N TRP A 773 -5.98 11.37 -26.68
CA TRP A 773 -6.79 12.50 -27.12
C TRP A 773 -5.97 13.75 -27.40
N THR A 774 -4.79 13.89 -26.79
CA THR A 774 -3.90 15.03 -27.03
C THR A 774 -2.74 14.67 -27.96
N TYR A 775 -1.89 13.69 -27.60
CA TYR A 775 -0.69 13.37 -28.37
C TYR A 775 -1.01 12.75 -29.75
N ALA A 776 -1.74 11.63 -29.80
CA ALA A 776 -2.08 10.95 -31.05
C ALA A 776 -2.98 11.80 -31.96
N ALA A 777 -3.87 12.61 -31.38
CA ALA A 777 -4.67 13.58 -32.14
C ALA A 777 -3.79 14.67 -32.78
N GLY A 778 -2.79 15.17 -32.05
CA GLY A 778 -1.79 16.11 -32.57
C GLY A 778 -1.00 15.54 -33.75
N ILE A 779 -0.54 14.28 -33.66
CA ILE A 779 0.17 13.60 -34.75
C ILE A 779 -0.71 13.39 -35.97
N THR A 780 -1.96 12.97 -35.76
CA THR A 780 -2.95 12.81 -36.83
C THR A 780 -3.25 14.15 -37.50
N GLY A 781 -3.45 15.20 -36.72
CA GLY A 781 -3.67 16.56 -37.22
C GLY A 781 -2.49 17.09 -38.04
N PHE A 782 -1.26 16.84 -37.55
CA PHE A 782 -0.03 17.20 -38.24
C PHE A 782 0.12 16.44 -39.57
N GLY A 783 -0.09 15.11 -39.57
CA GLY A 783 -0.05 14.28 -40.77
C GLY A 783 -1.09 14.71 -41.82
N ALA A 784 -2.31 15.01 -41.39
CA ALA A 784 -3.39 15.51 -42.25
C ALA A 784 -3.07 16.89 -42.85
N ALA A 785 -2.46 17.80 -42.07
CA ALA A 785 -2.04 19.10 -42.55
C ALA A 785 -0.92 18.99 -43.60
N LEU A 786 0.05 18.08 -43.41
CA LEU A 786 1.08 17.78 -44.41
C LEU A 786 0.50 17.16 -45.69
N LEU A 787 -0.51 16.29 -45.56
CA LEU A 787 -1.19 15.68 -46.71
C LEU A 787 -1.95 16.75 -47.53
N ALA A 788 -2.67 17.64 -46.84
CA ALA A 788 -3.33 18.79 -47.46
C ALA A 788 -2.31 19.70 -48.16
N ALA A 789 -1.16 19.96 -47.53
CA ALA A 789 -0.07 20.69 -48.16
C ALA A 789 0.43 19.96 -49.42
N CYS A 790 0.66 18.64 -49.40
CA CYS A 790 1.07 17.90 -50.59
C CYS A 790 0.04 18.03 -51.73
N ALA A 791 -1.26 17.96 -51.43
CA ALA A 791 -2.31 18.16 -52.41
C ALA A 791 -2.26 19.57 -53.03
N ILE A 792 -2.07 20.61 -52.21
CA ILE A 792 -1.95 22.00 -52.69
C ILE A 792 -0.69 22.18 -53.55
N ILE A 793 0.46 21.63 -53.12
CA ILE A 793 1.71 21.70 -53.90
C ILE A 793 1.55 20.97 -55.24
N THR A 794 0.79 19.87 -55.28
CA THR A 794 0.47 19.15 -56.52
C THR A 794 -0.36 20.03 -57.47
N VAL A 795 -1.33 20.80 -56.94
CA VAL A 795 -2.08 21.78 -57.74
C VAL A 795 -1.15 22.89 -58.24
N ILE A 796 -0.21 23.37 -57.42
CA ILE A 796 0.81 24.34 -57.84
C ILE A 796 1.70 23.77 -58.95
N LEU A 797 2.10 22.51 -58.87
CA LEU A 797 2.88 21.84 -59.91
C LEU A 797 2.13 21.82 -61.26
N VAL A 798 0.85 21.43 -61.25
CA VAL A 798 0.01 21.45 -62.45
C VAL A 798 -0.12 22.86 -63.00
N TYR A 799 -0.31 23.84 -62.12
CA TYR A 799 -0.39 25.25 -62.47
C TYR A 799 0.89 25.78 -63.12
N GLU A 800 2.07 25.49 -62.54
CA GLU A 800 3.37 25.83 -63.11
C GLU A 800 3.61 25.16 -64.45
N PHE A 801 3.19 23.90 -64.60
CA PHE A 801 3.29 23.16 -65.86
C PHE A 801 2.43 23.80 -66.96
N VAL A 802 1.21 24.25 -66.64
CA VAL A 802 0.34 24.97 -67.59
C VAL A 802 0.98 26.29 -68.01
N ILE A 803 1.54 27.06 -67.09
CA ILE A 803 2.27 28.30 -67.41
C ILE A 803 3.47 28.00 -68.30
N TRP A 804 4.26 26.98 -67.95
CA TRP A 804 5.42 26.58 -68.73
C TRP A 804 5.03 26.17 -70.15
N ARG A 805 3.99 25.35 -70.31
CA ARG A 805 3.45 24.96 -71.62
C ARG A 805 2.97 26.16 -72.41
N TYR A 806 2.17 27.03 -71.79
CA TYR A 806 1.71 28.25 -72.43
C TYR A 806 2.87 29.13 -72.92
N LEU A 807 3.92 29.31 -72.11
CA LEU A 807 5.11 30.08 -72.51
C LEU A 807 5.90 29.39 -73.62
N LYS A 808 6.06 28.06 -73.55
CA LYS A 808 6.81 27.27 -74.54
C LYS A 808 6.09 27.24 -75.89
N ASP A 809 4.80 26.94 -75.91
CA ASP A 809 4.01 26.81 -77.13
C ASP A 809 3.92 28.18 -77.84
N ASN A 810 3.71 29.26 -77.08
CA ASN A 810 3.79 30.62 -77.62
C ASN A 810 5.17 30.92 -78.21
N ARG A 811 6.27 30.44 -77.62
CA ARG A 811 7.62 30.60 -78.17
C ARG A 811 7.81 29.79 -79.46
N CYS A 812 7.29 28.57 -79.54
CA CYS A 812 7.34 27.73 -80.73
C CYS A 812 6.57 28.34 -81.90
N ILE A 813 5.29 28.72 -81.68
CA ILE A 813 4.45 29.37 -82.71
C ILE A 813 5.16 30.61 -83.28
N ARG A 814 5.78 31.44 -82.42
CA ARG A 814 6.53 32.62 -82.87
C ARG A 814 7.75 32.26 -83.70
N ARG A 815 8.45 31.18 -83.34
CA ARG A 815 9.62 30.72 -84.10
C ARG A 815 9.21 30.30 -85.50
N ASP A 816 8.08 29.61 -85.62
CA ASP A 816 7.58 29.14 -86.91
C ASP A 816 7.09 30.32 -87.76
N LEU A 817 6.32 31.25 -87.19
CA LEU A 817 5.95 32.51 -87.85
C LEU A 817 7.17 33.35 -88.28
N ALA A 818 8.23 33.39 -87.45
CA ALA A 818 9.45 34.11 -87.78
C ALA A 818 10.27 33.42 -88.90
N LYS A 819 10.29 32.08 -88.95
CA LYS A 819 10.90 31.32 -90.05
C LYS A 819 10.14 31.53 -91.36
N GLU A 820 8.81 31.49 -91.30
CA GLU A 820 7.93 31.74 -92.44
C GLU A 820 8.14 33.16 -93.01
N ALA A 821 8.21 34.16 -92.13
CA ALA A 821 8.51 35.54 -92.52
C ALA A 821 9.92 35.72 -93.15
N ARG A 822 10.91 34.89 -92.79
CA ARG A 822 12.26 34.92 -93.39
C ARG A 822 12.32 34.18 -94.72
N THR A 823 11.56 33.10 -94.88
CA THR A 823 11.55 32.28 -96.09
C THR A 823 10.73 32.91 -97.20
N HIS A 824 9.73 33.73 -96.88
CA HIS A 824 8.87 34.42 -97.84
C HIS A 824 8.86 35.96 -97.67
N PRO A 825 9.99 36.66 -97.90
CA PRO A 825 10.10 38.09 -97.66
C PRO A 825 9.20 38.95 -98.58
N SER A 826 8.89 38.49 -99.80
CA SER A 826 8.05 39.23 -100.75
C SER A 826 6.54 39.18 -100.44
N GLN A 827 6.09 38.24 -99.60
CA GLN A 827 4.70 38.16 -99.11
C GLN A 827 4.53 38.77 -97.70
N SER A 828 5.64 39.24 -97.10
CA SER A 828 5.72 39.60 -95.68
C SER A 828 4.76 40.70 -95.21
N PRO A 829 4.48 41.79 -95.96
CA PRO A 829 3.59 42.85 -95.47
C PRO A 829 2.11 42.43 -95.44
N GLN A 830 1.67 41.63 -96.42
CA GLN A 830 0.25 41.24 -96.52
C GLN A 830 -0.12 40.07 -95.61
N VAL A 831 0.78 39.08 -95.42
CA VAL A 831 0.52 37.93 -94.54
C VAL A 831 0.57 38.32 -93.06
N MET A 832 1.42 39.27 -92.66
CA MET A 832 1.40 39.80 -91.29
C MET A 832 0.18 40.69 -91.01
N ALA A 833 -0.40 41.34 -92.02
CA ALA A 833 -1.61 42.13 -91.88
C ALA A 833 -2.90 41.26 -91.83
N SER A 834 -2.96 40.15 -92.57
CA SER A 834 -4.12 39.23 -92.57
C SER A 834 -4.20 38.34 -91.33
N HIS A 835 -3.14 38.27 -90.51
CA HIS A 835 -3.12 37.61 -89.20
C HIS A 835 -3.22 38.59 -88.03
N ASN A 836 -3.95 39.70 -88.21
CA ASN A 836 -4.41 40.51 -87.09
C ASN A 836 -5.78 39.96 -86.61
N PRO A 837 -5.86 39.21 -85.49
CA PRO A 837 -7.11 38.63 -85.01
C PRO A 837 -7.94 39.67 -84.23
N GLN A 838 -8.03 40.90 -84.75
CA GLN A 838 -8.91 41.93 -84.19
C GLN A 838 -10.33 41.91 -84.77
N VAL A 839 -10.62 40.99 -85.70
CA VAL A 839 -12.00 40.71 -86.11
C VAL A 839 -12.35 39.33 -85.59
N GLY A 840 -13.28 39.29 -84.63
CA GLY A 840 -13.79 38.05 -84.02
C GLY A 840 -14.52 37.19 -85.04
N VAL A 841 -13.78 36.38 -85.78
CA VAL A 841 -14.33 35.28 -86.57
C VAL A 841 -14.08 33.98 -85.78
N PRO A 842 -15.12 33.19 -85.47
CA PRO A 842 -14.97 31.92 -84.78
C PRO A 842 -14.14 30.96 -85.64
N LEU A 843 -13.03 30.45 -85.08
CA LEU A 843 -12.27 29.37 -85.69
C LEU A 843 -13.10 28.07 -85.62
N THR A 844 -13.81 27.74 -86.70
CA THR A 844 -14.15 26.34 -87.01
C THR A 844 -12.87 25.64 -87.47
N VAL A 845 -12.27 24.87 -86.57
CA VAL A 845 -11.22 23.90 -86.91
C VAL A 845 -11.90 22.74 -87.64
N GLN A 846 -11.81 22.69 -88.98
CA GLN A 846 -12.06 21.44 -89.69
C GLN A 846 -10.85 20.53 -89.50
N ILE A 847 -11.01 19.53 -88.64
CA ILE A 847 -10.12 18.36 -88.58
C ILE A 847 -10.38 17.56 -89.85
N ASN A 848 -9.49 17.66 -90.83
CA ASN A 848 -9.54 16.80 -92.01
C ASN A 848 -8.82 15.50 -91.67
N VAL A 849 -9.59 14.47 -91.31
CA VAL A 849 -9.11 13.09 -91.20
C VAL A 849 -8.96 12.56 -92.63
N GLN A 850 -7.72 12.42 -93.11
CA GLN A 850 -7.42 11.54 -94.24
C GLN A 850 -6.81 10.24 -93.72
N LYS A 851 -7.33 9.13 -94.27
CA LYS A 851 -7.02 7.73 -93.98
C LYS A 851 -5.54 7.38 -94.05
#